data_AF-A0A061BIJ3-F1
#
_entry.id   AF-A0A061BIJ3-F1
#
_cell.length_a   1.000
_cell.length_b   1.000
_cell.length_c   1.000
_cell.angle_alpha   90.00
_cell.angle_beta   90.00
_cell.angle_gamma   90.00
#
_symmetry.space_group_name_H-M   'P 1'
#
loop_
_entity.id
_entity.type
_entity.pdbx_description
1 polymer ?
#
loop_
_entity_poly.entity_id
_entity_poly.type
_entity_poly.pdbx_seq_one_letter_code
_entity_poly.pdbx_strand_id
1 'polypeptide(L)'
;MSALDTLAASLFASTSPPHPHAPHLKPSETLIGSPPPAPLPPPRMATTNPLFLSIDAGVAKYRACVLDEKLRVVWTAEVDIGEELPEYGTRDGVHTLGDVVTTPSELRLHALDLLLEKLTRDSPDPTLVSRIACISGVGQPSTLHYLSHSFPTLLASLQHSPQSRISSILSSETAFALASPATSGDTSASSQVRDLKMHFGKLAIAQAMASEGEEDHKPLAKGVVLEAGRAELVRRTGGKVTSRSPVAQVLKVVQEKGEEDEGVLNRTERIVLESGLLASVFLGELAPADAADACSTGLFNPVLGDWDDDILDFLMAGGENNATKIGKMRELLGEVEKDGGIELGRIAPYFIQRFGFSPNCIIAPFTGPEPATFLSFPLTSTSPPPTASHARPPRDALVSLSSIDESDVLLVPCEIYLPAQERSVVCHPAKAWWENPLAGGAKSEEGGGEVDGTPEFVAVISSRDAGVGRALSRDLYCNGQWDVFSHLSAIVPHGGTIGLDEKYYAFFFPHGEATSAQGFIRFVAGAKVHEFTDRKINPRLLLESQSYAGTVMSLRLRLGRLYRALLSPDDPRLAKTRAFDACGFPAFSSAFLPSRIVIVGEAAQNPAMSSLISTIFDAPAFLPLASGLKSLATGQAGQGEQEEERDVLGGRKKTSAAALGAGYKAAWAFSRSAKGDRTPFRQFLGAAIDAQAAEETASEVGEKVEYEGRSATGTFASSSFASGSSASAPPPSILSLTSQSTPRTSHAAGEALEHEQTYRFEAQTSREWEEEDKRRNLEPDPPGLTLVAMPDKDEWRYYSSMLPEFVRLERSALKGLV
;
A
#
# COMPACT_ATOMS: atom_id res chain seq x y z
N MET A 1 35.67 56.97 -7.69
CA MET A 1 36.65 56.70 -6.61
C MET A 1 36.79 58.01 -5.83
N SER A 2 36.24 58.24 -4.65
CA SER A 2 36.00 57.31 -3.52
C SER A 2 34.78 57.73 -2.66
N ALA A 3 33.57 57.70 -3.23
CA ALA A 3 32.33 58.05 -2.50
C ALA A 3 31.17 57.06 -2.71
N LEU A 4 31.34 56.05 -3.57
CA LEU A 4 30.33 55.02 -3.85
C LEU A 4 30.59 53.70 -3.09
N ASP A 5 31.85 53.40 -2.77
CA ASP A 5 32.24 52.16 -2.10
C ASP A 5 31.77 52.10 -0.63
N THR A 6 31.61 53.27 0.03
CA THR A 6 31.23 53.36 1.44
C THR A 6 29.73 53.14 1.69
N LEU A 7 28.86 53.34 0.68
CA LEU A 7 27.42 53.12 0.84
C LEU A 7 27.02 51.66 0.63
N ALA A 8 27.78 50.92 -0.18
CA ALA A 8 27.55 49.49 -0.42
C ALA A 8 27.81 48.63 0.84
N ALA A 9 28.79 49.00 1.67
CA ALA A 9 29.16 48.26 2.87
C ALA A 9 28.11 48.28 4.00
N SER A 10 27.20 49.26 4.01
CA SER A 10 26.18 49.43 5.07
C SER A 10 24.85 48.73 4.79
N LEU A 11 24.61 48.21 3.58
CA LEU A 11 23.34 47.59 3.18
C LEU A 11 23.37 46.05 3.13
N PHE A 12 24.56 45.44 3.25
CA PHE A 12 24.73 43.98 3.27
C PHE A 12 25.01 43.40 4.68
N ALA A 13 25.00 44.23 5.72
CA ALA A 13 25.01 43.78 7.11
C ALA A 13 23.61 43.39 7.61
N SER A 14 22.85 42.68 6.79
CA SER A 14 21.62 42.01 7.23
C SER A 14 22.02 40.66 7.81
N THR A 15 21.89 40.51 9.12
CA THR A 15 21.92 39.21 9.80
C THR A 15 21.08 38.21 9.02
N SER A 16 21.67 37.10 8.61
CA SER A 16 20.90 35.93 8.17
C SER A 16 19.89 35.59 9.26
N PRO A 17 18.59 35.46 8.97
CA PRO A 17 17.68 34.90 9.96
C PRO A 17 18.23 33.51 10.33
N PRO A 18 18.23 33.11 11.62
CA PRO A 18 18.49 31.73 11.95
C PRO A 18 17.50 30.87 11.15
N HIS A 19 17.96 29.73 10.65
CA HIS A 19 17.04 28.71 10.17
C HIS A 19 15.96 28.48 11.25
N PRO A 20 14.70 28.22 10.89
CA PRO A 20 13.71 27.82 11.87
C PRO A 20 14.18 26.49 12.47
N HIS A 21 14.90 26.58 13.59
CA HIS A 21 15.19 25.44 14.42
C HIS A 21 13.84 24.78 14.70
N ALA A 22 13.71 23.50 14.36
CA ALA A 22 12.61 22.72 14.87
C ALA A 22 12.66 22.89 16.40
N PRO A 23 11.62 23.45 17.05
CA PRO A 23 11.62 23.52 18.48
C PRO A 23 11.66 22.07 18.96
N HIS A 24 12.79 21.70 19.54
CA HIS A 24 12.81 20.64 20.53
C HIS A 24 11.87 21.12 21.64
N LEU A 25 10.59 20.78 21.49
CA LEU A 25 9.62 20.83 22.56
C LEU A 25 10.23 19.97 23.65
N LYS A 26 10.78 20.64 24.67
CA LYS A 26 11.27 19.95 25.86
C LYS A 26 10.12 19.06 26.34
N PRO A 27 10.35 17.77 26.63
CA PRO A 27 9.32 16.96 27.24
C PRO A 27 8.81 17.72 28.46
N SER A 28 7.48 17.89 28.57
CA SER A 28 6.92 18.44 29.79
C SER A 28 7.34 17.55 30.94
N GLU A 29 7.94 18.15 31.99
CA GLU A 29 8.37 17.48 33.23
C GLU A 29 7.17 17.01 34.07
N THR A 30 6.27 16.29 33.44
CA THR A 30 5.19 15.52 34.04
C THR A 30 5.51 14.06 33.76
N LEU A 31 6.03 13.35 34.77
CA LEU A 31 5.97 11.90 34.82
C LEU A 31 4.50 11.51 34.57
N ILE A 32 4.19 11.02 33.37
CA ILE A 32 2.83 10.64 32.97
C ILE A 32 2.50 9.30 33.65
N GLY A 33 2.21 9.40 34.94
CA GLY A 33 1.65 8.32 35.75
C GLY A 33 0.26 8.00 35.26
N SER A 34 0.16 7.21 34.19
CA SER A 34 -1.06 6.52 33.80
C SER A 34 -1.64 5.81 35.03
N PRO A 35 -2.98 5.76 35.20
CA PRO A 35 -3.58 5.02 36.29
C PRO A 35 -3.10 3.57 36.27
N PRO A 36 -2.88 2.93 37.44
CA PRO A 36 -2.35 1.57 37.50
C PRO A 36 -3.26 0.62 36.68
N PRO A 37 -2.67 -0.27 35.86
CA PRO A 37 -3.44 -1.11 34.95
C PRO A 37 -4.44 -1.96 35.72
N ALA A 38 -5.65 -2.10 35.16
CA ALA A 38 -6.68 -2.93 35.75
C ALA A 38 -6.21 -4.40 35.79
N PRO A 39 -6.52 -5.17 36.86
CA PRO A 39 -6.06 -6.54 36.99
C PRO A 39 -6.62 -7.40 35.84
N LEU A 40 -5.72 -7.97 35.04
CA LEU A 40 -6.05 -8.88 33.95
C LEU A 40 -6.56 -10.23 34.50
N PRO A 41 -7.43 -10.95 33.75
CA PRO A 41 -7.93 -12.24 34.18
C PRO A 41 -6.79 -13.28 34.30
N PRO A 42 -6.85 -14.21 35.29
CA PRO A 42 -5.78 -15.17 35.50
C PRO A 42 -5.70 -16.19 34.34
N PRO A 43 -4.49 -16.53 33.87
CA PRO A 43 -4.31 -17.42 32.72
C PRO A 43 -4.87 -18.83 33.00
N ARG A 44 -5.59 -19.37 32.02
CA ARG A 44 -6.13 -20.74 32.06
C ARG A 44 -5.45 -21.62 31.00
N MET A 45 -5.27 -22.90 31.33
CA MET A 45 -4.55 -23.86 30.49
C MET A 45 -5.18 -24.03 29.11
N ALA A 46 -4.34 -24.07 28.09
CA ALA A 46 -4.75 -24.11 26.68
C ALA A 46 -5.34 -25.47 26.25
N THR A 47 -6.30 -25.42 25.33
CA THR A 47 -6.78 -26.56 24.54
C THR A 47 -5.93 -26.78 23.28
N THR A 48 -6.15 -27.90 22.60
CA THR A 48 -5.29 -28.49 21.54
C THR A 48 -5.10 -27.72 20.24
N ASN A 49 -5.68 -26.51 20.08
CA ASN A 49 -5.80 -25.86 18.77
C ASN A 49 -5.04 -24.53 18.76
N PRO A 50 -3.90 -24.42 18.02
CA PRO A 50 -3.07 -23.22 17.98
C PRO A 50 -3.79 -22.04 17.30
N LEU A 51 -3.38 -20.83 17.68
CA LEU A 51 -3.80 -19.57 17.07
C LEU A 51 -2.58 -18.75 16.63
N PHE A 52 -2.77 -17.86 15.67
CA PHE A 52 -1.72 -16.98 15.15
C PHE A 52 -2.13 -15.52 15.30
N LEU A 53 -1.25 -14.68 15.85
CA LEU A 53 -1.50 -13.25 16.04
C LEU A 53 -0.71 -12.45 15.01
N SER A 54 -1.38 -11.51 14.35
CA SER A 54 -0.74 -10.42 13.63
C SER A 54 -1.06 -9.07 14.24
N ILE A 55 -0.05 -8.21 14.28
CA ILE A 55 -0.19 -6.81 14.70
C ILE A 55 0.12 -5.92 13.49
N ASP A 56 -0.77 -5.00 13.19
CA ASP A 56 -0.63 -4.00 12.13
C ASP A 56 -0.53 -2.61 12.78
N ALA A 57 0.70 -2.09 12.82
CA ALA A 57 1.04 -0.84 13.47
C ALA A 57 1.07 0.31 12.45
N GLY A 58 -0.11 0.69 11.97
CA GLY A 58 -0.31 1.84 11.09
C GLY A 58 0.03 3.18 11.75
N VAL A 59 -0.03 4.28 10.99
CA VAL A 59 0.33 5.62 11.49
C VAL A 59 -0.66 6.09 12.57
N ALA A 60 -1.97 6.06 12.26
CA ALA A 60 -3.03 6.54 13.14
C ALA A 60 -3.70 5.45 14.00
N LYS A 61 -3.60 4.18 13.60
CA LYS A 61 -4.31 3.05 14.24
C LYS A 61 -3.41 1.84 14.40
N TYR A 62 -3.58 1.13 15.52
CA TYR A 62 -3.03 -0.21 15.75
C TYR A 62 -4.15 -1.23 15.65
N ARG A 63 -3.92 -2.31 14.89
CA ARG A 63 -4.89 -3.40 14.70
C ARG A 63 -4.24 -4.73 15.08
N ALA A 64 -4.97 -5.58 15.81
CA ALA A 64 -4.61 -6.97 16.06
C ALA A 64 -5.61 -7.88 15.34
N CYS A 65 -5.12 -8.91 14.67
CA CYS A 65 -5.93 -9.95 14.04
C CYS A 65 -5.45 -11.32 14.53
N VAL A 66 -6.37 -12.18 14.95
CA VAL A 66 -6.08 -13.54 15.41
C VAL A 66 -6.69 -14.55 14.44
N LEU A 67 -5.87 -15.44 13.90
CA LEU A 67 -6.25 -16.50 12.97
C LEU A 67 -6.29 -17.87 13.66
N ASP A 68 -7.16 -18.76 13.17
CA ASP A 68 -7.14 -20.19 13.50
C ASP A 68 -6.18 -21.00 12.61
N GLU A 69 -6.04 -22.30 12.90
CA GLU A 69 -5.26 -23.26 12.10
C GLU A 69 -5.72 -23.35 10.63
N LYS A 70 -6.99 -23.02 10.36
CA LYS A 70 -7.57 -22.94 9.00
C LYS A 70 -7.35 -21.58 8.34
N LEU A 71 -6.55 -20.68 8.94
CA LEU A 71 -6.28 -19.31 8.47
C LEU A 71 -7.51 -18.39 8.41
N ARG A 72 -8.53 -18.64 9.24
CA ARG A 72 -9.75 -17.82 9.33
C ARG A 72 -9.66 -16.86 10.51
N VAL A 73 -10.20 -15.65 10.35
CA VAL A 73 -10.23 -14.62 11.39
C VAL A 73 -11.14 -15.07 12.55
N VAL A 74 -10.54 -15.27 13.72
CA VAL A 74 -11.24 -15.58 14.97
C VAL A 74 -11.67 -14.29 15.65
N TRP A 75 -10.73 -13.39 15.89
CA TRP A 75 -10.91 -12.17 16.69
C TRP A 75 -10.07 -11.01 16.14
N THR A 76 -10.53 -9.80 16.42
CA THR A 76 -9.88 -8.55 16.01
C THR A 76 -9.94 -7.52 17.14
N ALA A 77 -8.86 -6.80 17.39
CA ALA A 77 -8.86 -5.62 18.26
C ALA A 77 -8.27 -4.42 17.50
N GLU A 78 -8.66 -3.21 17.90
CA GLU A 78 -8.19 -1.96 17.29
C GLU A 78 -8.01 -0.89 18.37
N VAL A 79 -6.97 -0.08 18.24
CA VAL A 79 -6.72 1.13 19.03
C VAL A 79 -6.60 2.31 18.05
N ASP A 80 -7.40 3.34 18.26
CA ASP A 80 -7.26 4.61 17.55
C ASP A 80 -6.40 5.57 18.38
N ILE A 81 -5.25 5.98 17.84
CA ILE A 81 -4.28 6.79 18.59
C ILE A 81 -4.82 8.21 18.83
N GLY A 82 -5.62 8.75 17.91
CA GLY A 82 -6.16 10.10 18.03
C GLY A 82 -7.27 10.20 19.09
N GLU A 83 -8.08 9.15 19.23
CA GLU A 83 -9.17 9.12 20.22
C GLU A 83 -8.73 8.61 21.60
N GLU A 84 -7.81 7.64 21.66
CA GLU A 84 -7.51 6.89 22.90
C GLU A 84 -6.21 7.32 23.60
N LEU A 85 -5.31 8.03 22.90
CA LEU A 85 -4.05 8.55 23.45
C LEU A 85 -3.92 10.10 23.31
N PRO A 86 -4.96 10.89 23.64
CA PRO A 86 -4.96 12.34 23.44
C PRO A 86 -3.92 13.08 24.29
N GLU A 87 -3.37 12.46 25.33
CA GLU A 87 -2.37 13.06 26.23
C GLU A 87 -1.04 13.41 25.53
N TYR A 88 -0.71 12.75 24.41
CA TYR A 88 0.48 13.07 23.61
C TYR A 88 0.29 14.26 22.66
N GLY A 89 -0.93 14.82 22.57
CA GLY A 89 -1.22 16.01 21.75
C GLY A 89 -1.02 15.81 20.24
N THR A 90 -0.97 14.57 19.77
CA THR A 90 -0.87 14.21 18.35
C THR A 90 -2.20 14.43 17.62
N ARG A 91 -2.13 14.55 16.29
CA ARG A 91 -3.28 14.39 15.40
C ARG A 91 -2.99 13.19 14.51
N ASP A 92 -3.92 12.23 14.48
CA ASP A 92 -3.79 11.01 13.67
C ASP A 92 -2.46 10.26 13.91
N GLY A 93 -1.97 10.29 15.17
CA GLY A 93 -0.71 9.69 15.60
C GLY A 93 0.56 10.52 15.39
N VAL A 94 0.50 11.70 14.77
CA VAL A 94 1.68 12.52 14.44
C VAL A 94 1.66 13.95 15.00
N HIS A 95 2.85 14.55 15.11
CA HIS A 95 3.08 15.98 15.31
C HIS A 95 3.52 16.61 13.99
N THR A 96 2.77 17.60 13.50
CA THR A 96 3.05 18.30 12.24
C THR A 96 3.49 19.73 12.50
N LEU A 97 4.69 20.10 12.03
CA LEU A 97 5.22 21.46 12.08
C LEU A 97 5.79 21.86 10.71
N GLY A 98 4.95 22.43 9.86
CA GLY A 98 5.31 22.72 8.47
C GLY A 98 5.62 21.42 7.71
N ASP A 99 6.82 21.34 7.13
CA ASP A 99 7.31 20.16 6.41
C ASP A 99 7.86 19.03 7.32
N VAL A 100 7.94 19.28 8.65
CA VAL A 100 8.43 18.31 9.63
C VAL A 100 7.24 17.52 10.21
N VAL A 101 7.29 16.19 10.12
CA VAL A 101 6.22 15.30 10.62
C VAL A 101 6.81 14.17 11.44
N THR A 102 6.68 14.25 12.76
CA THR A 102 7.30 13.31 13.71
C THR A 102 6.25 12.52 14.50
N THR A 103 6.66 11.37 15.05
CA THR A 103 5.88 10.59 16.03
C THR A 103 6.73 10.34 17.27
N PRO A 104 6.23 10.54 18.49
CA PRO A 104 6.90 10.04 19.69
C PRO A 104 7.05 8.51 19.62
N SER A 105 8.22 7.96 19.94
CA SER A 105 8.44 6.50 19.95
C SER A 105 7.70 5.82 21.10
N GLU A 106 7.53 6.51 22.23
CA GLU A 106 6.83 6.02 23.42
C GLU A 106 5.32 5.82 23.16
N LEU A 107 4.70 6.71 22.35
CA LEU A 107 3.31 6.61 21.90
C LEU A 107 3.03 5.26 21.21
N ARG A 108 3.97 4.80 20.37
CA ARG A 108 3.91 3.54 19.63
C ARG A 108 3.88 2.33 20.58
N LEU A 109 4.70 2.38 21.64
CA LEU A 109 4.72 1.37 22.69
C LEU A 109 3.46 1.41 23.58
N HIS A 110 2.94 2.60 23.88
CA HIS A 110 1.70 2.73 24.65
C HIS A 110 0.47 2.24 23.86
N ALA A 111 0.42 2.49 22.55
CA ALA A 111 -0.60 1.93 21.67
C ALA A 111 -0.55 0.38 21.65
N LEU A 112 0.65 -0.21 21.67
CA LEU A 112 0.83 -1.66 21.81
C LEU A 112 0.33 -2.19 23.16
N ASP A 113 0.66 -1.53 24.28
CA ASP A 113 0.13 -1.88 25.61
C ASP A 113 -1.41 -1.89 25.61
N LEU A 114 -2.04 -0.84 25.09
CA LEU A 114 -3.51 -0.74 25.00
C LEU A 114 -4.10 -1.83 24.09
N LEU A 115 -3.45 -2.13 22.96
CA LEU A 115 -3.92 -3.17 22.04
C LEU A 115 -3.91 -4.56 22.70
N LEU A 116 -2.86 -4.89 23.45
CA LEU A 116 -2.74 -6.16 24.17
C LEU A 116 -3.67 -6.22 25.40
N GLU A 117 -3.87 -5.10 26.11
CA GLU A 117 -4.85 -5.00 27.19
C GLU A 117 -6.29 -5.21 26.65
N LYS A 118 -6.66 -4.60 25.51
CA LYS A 118 -7.93 -4.88 24.83
C LYS A 118 -8.04 -6.32 24.36
N LEU A 119 -7.02 -6.86 23.70
CA LEU A 119 -7.00 -8.24 23.21
C LEU A 119 -7.24 -9.26 24.33
N THR A 120 -6.75 -8.99 25.53
CA THR A 120 -6.87 -9.88 26.71
C THR A 120 -8.19 -9.69 27.47
N ARG A 121 -8.74 -8.46 27.49
CA ARG A 121 -9.93 -8.10 28.28
C ARG A 121 -11.24 -8.21 27.50
N ASP A 122 -11.23 -7.79 26.24
CA ASP A 122 -12.44 -7.59 25.43
C ASP A 122 -12.80 -8.86 24.63
N SER A 123 -11.90 -9.84 24.55
CA SER A 123 -12.13 -11.12 23.87
C SER A 123 -13.06 -12.06 24.67
N PRO A 124 -14.07 -12.69 24.04
CA PRO A 124 -14.99 -13.60 24.74
C PRO A 124 -14.39 -14.97 25.09
N ASP A 125 -13.30 -15.39 24.45
CA ASP A 125 -12.55 -16.61 24.79
C ASP A 125 -11.38 -16.25 25.75
N PRO A 126 -11.46 -16.59 27.06
CA PRO A 126 -10.38 -16.31 28.01
C PRO A 126 -9.13 -17.18 27.79
N THR A 127 -9.14 -18.10 26.83
CA THR A 127 -7.97 -18.90 26.40
C THR A 127 -7.34 -18.39 25.10
N LEU A 128 -7.86 -17.30 24.51
CA LEU A 128 -7.36 -16.76 23.24
C LEU A 128 -5.85 -16.54 23.27
N VAL A 129 -5.37 -15.78 24.26
CA VAL A 129 -3.95 -15.39 24.39
C VAL A 129 -3.05 -16.58 24.74
N SER A 130 -3.52 -17.51 25.59
CA SER A 130 -2.73 -18.70 25.97
C SER A 130 -2.62 -19.75 24.86
N ARG A 131 -3.43 -19.64 23.80
CA ARG A 131 -3.39 -20.47 22.59
C ARG A 131 -2.58 -19.87 21.44
N ILE A 132 -2.11 -18.62 21.55
CA ILE A 132 -1.26 -18.00 20.51
C ILE A 132 0.07 -18.77 20.46
N ALA A 133 0.35 -19.32 19.29
CA ALA A 133 1.50 -20.17 19.01
C ALA A 133 2.58 -19.43 18.19
N CYS A 134 2.20 -18.43 17.39
CA CYS A 134 3.16 -17.55 16.73
C CYS A 134 2.61 -16.11 16.58
N ILE A 135 3.52 -15.13 16.65
CA ILE A 135 3.28 -13.71 16.42
C ILE A 135 4.15 -13.23 15.24
N SER A 136 3.54 -12.48 14.33
CA SER A 136 4.25 -11.62 13.37
C SER A 136 3.53 -10.26 13.30
N GLY A 137 3.97 -9.37 12.42
CA GLY A 137 3.31 -8.09 12.26
C GLY A 137 3.92 -7.19 11.21
N VAL A 138 3.34 -5.99 11.17
CA VAL A 138 3.57 -4.94 10.19
C VAL A 138 3.94 -3.66 10.93
N GLY A 139 5.07 -3.06 10.57
CA GLY A 139 5.44 -1.72 11.01
C GLY A 139 5.04 -0.67 9.97
N GLN A 140 4.68 0.55 10.39
CA GLN A 140 4.53 1.68 9.47
C GLN A 140 5.80 1.90 8.64
N PRO A 141 5.68 2.26 7.35
CA PRO A 141 6.82 2.31 6.46
C PRO A 141 7.68 3.55 6.76
N SER A 142 8.99 3.41 6.58
CA SER A 142 9.98 4.51 6.60
C SER A 142 10.18 5.26 7.93
N THR A 143 9.55 4.87 9.04
CA THR A 143 9.85 5.43 10.38
C THR A 143 11.02 4.67 11.01
N LEU A 144 12.05 5.39 11.46
CA LEU A 144 13.23 4.83 12.15
C LEU A 144 13.26 5.24 13.63
N HIS A 145 13.40 4.27 14.52
CA HIS A 145 13.58 4.49 15.96
C HIS A 145 15.06 4.34 16.33
N TYR A 146 15.57 5.29 17.10
CA TYR A 146 16.97 5.37 17.52
C TYR A 146 17.04 4.89 18.98
N LEU A 147 17.35 3.61 19.19
CA LEU A 147 17.37 2.97 20.50
C LEU A 147 18.64 3.35 21.26
N SER A 148 18.54 3.64 22.55
CA SER A 148 19.69 3.99 23.38
C SER A 148 20.50 2.76 23.81
N HIS A 149 21.72 2.98 24.29
CA HIS A 149 22.56 1.97 24.95
C HIS A 149 21.90 1.35 26.20
N SER A 150 20.87 1.98 26.78
CA SER A 150 20.11 1.41 27.90
C SER A 150 18.99 0.47 27.42
N PHE A 151 18.58 0.51 26.15
CA PHE A 151 17.41 -0.21 25.66
C PHE A 151 17.47 -1.74 25.90
N PRO A 152 18.57 -2.47 25.64
CA PRO A 152 18.64 -3.90 25.93
C PRO A 152 18.51 -4.20 27.44
N THR A 153 19.06 -3.34 28.29
CA THR A 153 18.95 -3.47 29.75
C THR A 153 17.52 -3.20 30.23
N LEU A 154 16.80 -2.28 29.58
CA LEU A 154 15.39 -2.02 29.86
C LEU A 154 14.49 -3.18 29.39
N LEU A 155 14.77 -3.81 28.24
CA LEU A 155 14.08 -5.03 27.80
C LEU A 155 14.25 -6.18 28.80
N ALA A 156 15.45 -6.38 29.35
CA ALA A 156 15.67 -7.32 30.45
C ALA A 156 14.89 -6.92 31.72
N SER A 157 14.80 -5.61 32.00
CA SER A 157 14.07 -5.09 33.17
C SER A 157 12.54 -5.28 33.09
N LEU A 158 11.95 -5.30 31.89
CA LEU A 158 10.54 -5.68 31.67
C LEU A 158 10.24 -7.06 32.25
N GLN A 159 11.15 -8.02 32.06
CA GLN A 159 10.97 -9.42 32.51
C GLN A 159 10.83 -9.55 34.04
N HIS A 160 11.35 -8.58 34.79
CA HIS A 160 11.27 -8.52 36.25
C HIS A 160 10.09 -7.68 36.78
N SER A 161 9.41 -6.92 35.91
CA SER A 161 8.36 -5.96 36.28
C SER A 161 7.04 -6.17 35.52
N PRO A 162 6.42 -7.36 35.55
CA PRO A 162 5.25 -7.70 34.72
C PRO A 162 4.00 -6.82 34.99
N GLN A 163 3.93 -6.18 36.16
CA GLN A 163 2.81 -5.31 36.54
C GLN A 163 2.86 -3.93 35.86
N SER A 164 4.03 -3.48 35.43
CA SER A 164 4.22 -2.19 34.75
C SER A 164 3.97 -2.29 33.25
N ARG A 165 3.47 -1.22 32.62
CA ARG A 165 3.29 -1.13 31.15
C ARG A 165 4.64 -1.03 30.43
N ILE A 166 4.71 -1.45 29.17
CA ILE A 166 5.91 -1.33 28.33
C ILE A 166 6.31 0.14 28.22
N SER A 167 5.36 1.04 27.93
CA SER A 167 5.60 2.49 27.84
C SER A 167 6.16 3.10 29.12
N SER A 168 5.78 2.60 30.29
CA SER A 168 6.23 3.11 31.59
C SER A 168 7.68 2.73 31.95
N ILE A 169 8.22 1.68 31.33
CA ILE A 169 9.60 1.22 31.53
C ILE A 169 10.50 1.69 30.37
N LEU A 170 9.99 1.67 29.14
CA LEU A 170 10.67 2.19 27.94
C LEU A 170 10.34 3.68 27.72
N SER A 171 10.58 4.50 28.76
CA SER A 171 10.35 5.94 28.72
C SER A 171 11.28 6.65 27.74
N SER A 172 10.77 7.68 27.05
CA SER A 172 11.48 8.36 25.96
C SER A 172 12.90 8.84 26.32
N GLU A 173 13.12 9.38 27.52
CA GLU A 173 14.41 9.94 27.96
C GLU A 173 15.51 8.90 28.18
N THR A 174 15.15 7.65 28.50
CA THR A 174 16.11 6.59 28.83
C THR A 174 16.22 5.55 27.71
N ALA A 175 15.12 5.26 27.01
CA ALA A 175 15.03 4.20 26.00
C ALA A 175 15.46 4.65 24.61
N PHE A 176 15.30 5.93 24.25
CA PHE A 176 15.50 6.42 22.88
C PHE A 176 16.51 7.58 22.83
N ALA A 177 17.47 7.51 21.89
CA ALA A 177 18.39 8.61 21.63
C ALA A 177 17.70 9.80 20.93
N LEU A 178 16.64 9.52 20.16
CA LEU A 178 15.73 10.48 19.54
C LEU A 178 14.29 10.12 19.93
N ALA A 179 13.67 10.93 20.80
CA ALA A 179 12.33 10.66 21.32
C ALA A 179 11.24 10.65 20.23
N SER A 180 11.26 11.65 19.34
CA SER A 180 10.27 11.84 18.27
C SER A 180 10.91 11.79 16.87
N PRO A 181 11.16 10.59 16.31
CA PRO A 181 11.66 10.45 14.95
C PRO A 181 10.69 10.95 13.87
N ALA A 182 11.25 11.26 12.70
CA ALA A 182 10.51 11.59 11.49
C ALA A 182 9.75 10.36 10.94
N THR A 183 8.57 10.62 10.38
CA THR A 183 7.66 9.61 9.81
C THR A 183 7.70 9.62 8.27
N SER A 184 6.99 8.70 7.63
CA SER A 184 6.73 8.74 6.18
C SER A 184 5.95 9.98 5.68
N GLY A 185 5.45 10.83 6.58
CA GLY A 185 4.89 12.14 6.26
C GLY A 185 5.93 13.25 6.05
N ASP A 186 7.16 13.09 6.54
CA ASP A 186 8.15 14.17 6.62
C ASP A 186 8.78 14.53 5.26
N THR A 187 8.64 15.79 4.84
CA THR A 187 9.18 16.32 3.58
C THR A 187 10.42 17.21 3.76
N SER A 188 10.91 17.37 4.98
CA SER A 188 11.94 18.34 5.35
C SER A 188 13.33 18.01 4.80
N ALA A 189 13.70 16.74 4.62
CA ALA A 189 15.04 16.30 4.19
C ALA A 189 15.35 16.51 2.68
N SER A 190 14.74 17.53 2.05
CA SER A 190 14.85 17.78 0.61
C SER A 190 16.25 18.23 0.16
N SER A 191 17.04 18.83 1.05
CA SER A 191 18.47 19.12 0.85
C SER A 191 19.31 17.85 0.78
N GLN A 192 19.13 16.94 1.74
CA GLN A 192 19.87 15.69 1.88
C GLN A 192 19.68 14.79 0.65
N VAL A 193 18.44 14.73 0.14
CA VAL A 193 18.09 14.05 -1.13
C VAL A 193 18.83 14.63 -2.32
N ARG A 194 19.04 15.95 -2.37
CA ARG A 194 19.79 16.62 -3.44
C ARG A 194 21.27 16.25 -3.37
N ASP A 195 21.84 16.22 -2.17
CA ASP A 195 23.27 15.92 -1.96
C ASP A 195 23.58 14.46 -2.28
N LEU A 196 22.74 13.51 -1.84
CA LEU A 196 22.76 12.10 -2.28
C LEU A 196 22.78 12.00 -3.81
N LYS A 197 21.82 12.64 -4.50
CA LYS A 197 21.72 12.61 -5.97
C LYS A 197 22.92 13.27 -6.66
N MET A 198 23.51 14.31 -6.07
CA MET A 198 24.72 14.94 -6.60
C MET A 198 25.98 14.08 -6.40
N HIS A 199 26.09 13.34 -5.30
CA HIS A 199 27.23 12.47 -5.04
C HIS A 199 27.21 11.23 -5.94
N PHE A 200 26.13 10.43 -5.87
CA PHE A 200 26.00 9.22 -6.69
C PHE A 200 25.94 9.51 -8.19
N GLY A 201 25.43 10.68 -8.59
CA GLY A 201 25.49 11.14 -9.98
C GLY A 201 26.91 11.38 -10.48
N LYS A 202 27.79 11.95 -9.66
CA LYS A 202 29.21 12.10 -10.00
C LYS A 202 29.91 10.74 -10.05
N LEU A 203 29.62 9.85 -9.09
CA LEU A 203 30.20 8.51 -9.03
C LEU A 203 29.85 7.69 -10.27
N ALA A 204 28.56 7.64 -10.65
CA ALA A 204 28.10 6.91 -11.83
C ALA A 204 28.73 7.44 -13.13
N ILE A 205 28.82 8.78 -13.29
CA ILE A 205 29.47 9.38 -14.46
C ILE A 205 30.98 9.06 -14.46
N ALA A 206 31.67 9.16 -13.32
CA ALA A 206 33.09 8.83 -13.24
C ALA A 206 33.36 7.35 -13.58
N GLN A 207 32.51 6.43 -13.13
CA GLN A 207 32.59 5.01 -13.46
C GLN A 207 32.35 4.75 -14.96
N ALA A 208 31.39 5.44 -15.58
CA ALA A 208 31.14 5.35 -17.02
C ALA A 208 32.35 5.86 -17.84
N MET A 209 32.84 7.07 -17.54
CA MET A 209 34.01 7.66 -18.23
C MET A 209 35.27 6.80 -18.07
N ALA A 210 35.48 6.20 -16.89
CA ALA A 210 36.58 5.27 -16.65
C ALA A 210 36.49 3.97 -17.48
N SER A 211 35.27 3.53 -17.82
CA SER A 211 35.06 2.37 -18.71
C SER A 211 35.22 2.70 -20.19
N GLU A 212 35.00 3.95 -20.60
CA GLU A 212 35.12 4.43 -21.97
C GLU A 212 36.51 5.03 -22.29
N GLY A 213 37.34 5.27 -21.27
CA GLY A 213 38.74 5.69 -21.43
C GLY A 213 38.95 7.17 -21.76
N GLU A 214 37.94 8.02 -21.48
CA GLU A 214 37.98 9.46 -21.79
C GLU A 214 38.20 10.29 -20.51
N GLU A 215 39.37 10.95 -20.39
CA GLU A 215 39.74 11.73 -19.19
C GLU A 215 39.24 13.20 -19.22
N ASP A 216 38.61 13.65 -20.30
CA ASP A 216 38.50 15.09 -20.59
C ASP A 216 37.35 15.79 -19.83
N HIS A 217 37.71 16.63 -18.85
CA HIS A 217 36.79 17.24 -17.89
C HIS A 217 35.94 18.40 -18.46
N LYS A 218 34.90 18.10 -19.23
CA LYS A 218 33.82 19.08 -19.49
C LYS A 218 32.94 19.25 -18.24
N PRO A 219 32.63 20.50 -17.81
CA PRO A 219 31.75 20.73 -16.67
C PRO A 219 30.31 20.31 -17.01
N LEU A 220 29.89 19.15 -16.51
CA LEU A 220 28.56 18.61 -16.73
C LEU A 220 27.48 19.52 -16.12
N ALA A 221 26.39 19.70 -16.87
CA ALA A 221 25.23 20.44 -16.39
C ALA A 221 24.63 19.76 -15.15
N LYS A 222 24.31 20.54 -14.10
CA LYS A 222 23.77 20.02 -12.83
C LYS A 222 22.55 19.11 -12.99
N GLY A 223 21.73 19.33 -14.02
CA GLY A 223 20.58 18.47 -14.35
C GLY A 223 20.97 17.04 -14.73
N VAL A 224 22.02 16.87 -15.55
CA VAL A 224 22.51 15.56 -16.00
C VAL A 224 23.06 14.75 -14.82
N VAL A 225 23.84 15.39 -13.95
CA VAL A 225 24.36 14.77 -12.73
C VAL A 225 23.21 14.31 -11.80
N LEU A 226 22.19 15.16 -11.61
CA LEU A 226 21.02 14.80 -10.81
C LEU A 226 20.18 13.68 -11.42
N GLU A 227 20.13 13.54 -12.75
CA GLU A 227 19.43 12.45 -13.43
C GLU A 227 20.19 11.14 -13.34
N ALA A 228 21.51 11.15 -13.60
CA ALA A 228 22.38 10.00 -13.39
C ALA A 228 22.33 9.50 -11.94
N GLY A 229 22.39 10.41 -10.95
CA GLY A 229 22.31 10.03 -9.54
C GLY A 229 20.95 9.50 -9.10
N ARG A 230 19.85 9.92 -9.74
CA ARG A 230 18.53 9.30 -9.52
C ARG A 230 18.50 7.87 -10.06
N ALA A 231 19.06 7.63 -11.24
CA ALA A 231 19.12 6.30 -11.83
C ALA A 231 20.01 5.36 -11.00
N GLU A 232 21.17 5.83 -10.55
CA GLU A 232 22.12 5.03 -9.77
C GLU A 232 21.59 4.65 -8.38
N LEU A 233 20.99 5.59 -7.65
CA LEU A 233 20.36 5.29 -6.35
C LEU A 233 19.23 4.25 -6.47
N VAL A 234 18.39 4.39 -7.51
CA VAL A 234 17.32 3.43 -7.84
C VAL A 234 17.91 2.06 -8.22
N ARG A 235 19.02 2.03 -8.96
CA ARG A 235 19.72 0.79 -9.34
C ARG A 235 20.25 0.04 -8.11
N ARG A 236 20.78 0.76 -7.11
CA ARG A 236 21.35 0.17 -5.88
C ARG A 236 20.30 -0.31 -4.88
N THR A 237 19.33 0.55 -4.56
CA THR A 237 18.43 0.35 -3.40
C THR A 237 17.02 -0.13 -3.77
N GLY A 238 16.77 -0.36 -5.06
CA GLY A 238 15.51 -0.86 -5.57
C GLY A 238 14.43 0.20 -5.80
N GLY A 239 14.53 1.39 -5.19
CA GLY A 239 13.44 2.39 -5.17
C GLY A 239 13.85 3.86 -5.29
N LYS A 240 12.86 4.73 -5.49
CA LYS A 240 13.04 6.20 -5.61
C LYS A 240 13.38 6.82 -4.25
N VAL A 241 14.59 7.36 -4.10
CA VAL A 241 14.95 8.16 -2.91
C VAL A 241 14.22 9.52 -2.91
N THR A 242 13.47 9.77 -1.84
CA THR A 242 12.65 10.98 -1.57
C THR A 242 13.00 11.57 -0.20
N SER A 243 12.44 12.74 0.12
CA SER A 243 12.66 13.39 1.42
C SER A 243 12.11 12.58 2.60
N ARG A 244 11.11 11.73 2.32
CA ARG A 244 10.49 10.77 3.26
C ARG A 244 11.29 9.47 3.41
N SER A 245 12.31 9.24 2.57
CA SER A 245 13.08 7.98 2.58
C SER A 245 14.04 7.93 3.78
N PRO A 246 14.16 6.80 4.49
CA PRO A 246 14.97 6.71 5.71
C PRO A 246 16.43 7.14 5.53
N VAL A 247 17.08 6.79 4.42
CA VAL A 247 18.42 7.28 4.06
C VAL A 247 18.57 8.80 4.09
N ALA A 248 17.56 9.56 3.70
CA ALA A 248 17.60 11.03 3.74
C ALA A 248 17.39 11.58 5.16
N GLN A 249 16.56 10.92 5.96
CA GLN A 249 16.31 11.28 7.35
C GLN A 249 17.49 10.93 8.26
N VAL A 250 18.16 9.80 8.05
CA VAL A 250 19.44 9.46 8.70
C VAL A 250 20.49 10.51 8.35
N LEU A 251 20.64 10.89 7.07
CA LEU A 251 21.59 11.93 6.68
C LEU A 251 21.30 13.28 7.35
N LYS A 252 20.01 13.62 7.52
CA LYS A 252 19.59 14.82 8.26
C LYS A 252 20.03 14.73 9.73
N VAL A 253 19.74 13.62 10.42
CA VAL A 253 20.16 13.37 11.82
C VAL A 253 21.68 13.34 12.00
N VAL A 254 22.46 12.90 10.99
CA VAL A 254 23.93 12.97 11.01
C VAL A 254 24.43 14.42 10.89
N GLN A 255 23.77 15.23 10.05
CA GLN A 255 24.15 16.62 9.80
C GLN A 255 23.70 17.58 10.91
N GLU A 256 22.60 17.27 11.59
CA GLU A 256 22.07 18.00 12.74
C GLU A 256 22.94 17.77 13.98
N LYS A 257 23.96 18.62 14.16
CA LYS A 257 24.71 18.72 15.41
C LYS A 257 23.83 19.37 16.49
N GLY A 258 23.73 18.72 17.64
CA GLY A 258 23.08 19.28 18.82
C GLY A 258 23.86 20.46 19.42
N GLU A 259 23.23 21.19 20.34
CA GLU A 259 23.87 22.26 21.12
C GLU A 259 24.87 21.69 22.16
N GLU A 260 24.73 20.41 22.49
CA GLU A 260 25.68 19.61 23.27
C GLU A 260 26.49 18.74 22.29
N ASP A 261 27.83 18.69 22.42
CA ASP A 261 28.77 18.13 21.42
C ASP A 261 28.61 16.62 21.10
N GLU A 262 27.64 15.91 21.68
CA GLU A 262 27.33 14.51 21.40
C GLU A 262 26.10 14.35 20.47
N GLY A 263 26.38 14.17 19.17
CA GLY A 263 25.34 13.88 18.16
C GLY A 263 24.53 12.61 18.47
N VAL A 264 23.29 12.54 17.98
CA VAL A 264 22.31 11.47 18.26
C VAL A 264 22.88 10.05 18.07
N LEU A 265 23.67 9.84 17.02
CA LEU A 265 24.31 8.55 16.72
C LEU A 265 25.38 8.09 17.73
N ASN A 266 25.86 8.96 18.62
CA ASN A 266 26.74 8.57 19.72
C ASN A 266 25.96 8.09 20.96
N ARG A 267 24.69 8.50 21.10
CA ARG A 267 23.78 8.01 22.16
C ARG A 267 22.95 6.80 21.70
N THR A 268 22.94 6.52 20.40
CA THR A 268 22.24 5.39 19.76
C THR A 268 23.08 4.11 19.80
N GLU A 269 22.46 3.00 20.20
CA GLU A 269 22.98 1.62 20.14
C GLU A 269 22.53 0.90 18.86
N ARG A 270 21.24 1.06 18.51
CA ARG A 270 20.63 0.43 17.34
C ARG A 270 19.59 1.35 16.70
N ILE A 271 19.55 1.37 15.38
CA ILE A 271 18.54 2.01 14.55
C ILE A 271 17.65 0.91 14.01
N VAL A 272 16.35 0.94 14.33
CA VAL A 272 15.37 -0.07 13.88
C VAL A 272 14.20 0.57 13.16
N LEU A 273 13.60 -0.15 12.22
CA LEU A 273 12.26 0.17 11.71
C LEU A 273 11.21 -0.15 12.79
N GLU A 274 10.00 0.40 12.65
CA GLU A 274 8.86 0.11 13.55
C GLU A 274 8.62 -1.42 13.70
N SER A 275 8.73 -2.17 12.59
CA SER A 275 8.65 -3.64 12.56
C SER A 275 9.67 -4.30 13.49
N GLY A 276 10.94 -3.89 13.39
CA GLY A 276 12.05 -4.35 14.23
C GLY A 276 11.93 -3.93 15.69
N LEU A 277 11.38 -2.73 15.97
CA LEU A 277 11.07 -2.29 17.33
C LEU A 277 10.04 -3.23 17.99
N LEU A 278 8.92 -3.51 17.30
CA LEU A 278 7.87 -4.39 17.81
C LEU A 278 8.38 -5.83 17.98
N ALA A 279 9.10 -6.38 17.00
CA ALA A 279 9.73 -7.69 17.10
C ALA A 279 10.70 -7.78 18.29
N SER A 280 11.54 -6.76 18.50
CA SER A 280 12.49 -6.70 19.62
C SER A 280 11.76 -6.67 20.97
N VAL A 281 10.68 -5.91 21.06
CA VAL A 281 9.84 -5.83 22.27
C VAL A 281 9.20 -7.18 22.59
N PHE A 282 8.70 -7.92 21.59
CA PHE A 282 8.13 -9.25 21.80
C PHE A 282 9.15 -10.34 22.17
N LEU A 283 10.37 -10.28 21.62
CA LEU A 283 11.48 -11.19 21.95
C LEU A 283 12.11 -10.86 23.32
N GLY A 284 12.17 -9.57 23.69
CA GLY A 284 12.91 -9.10 24.86
C GLY A 284 14.43 -8.93 24.61
N GLU A 285 14.84 -8.93 23.34
CA GLU A 285 16.20 -8.71 22.84
C GLU A 285 16.14 -7.99 21.48
N LEU A 286 17.28 -7.54 20.94
CA LEU A 286 17.29 -6.80 19.67
C LEU A 286 17.08 -7.73 18.46
N ALA A 287 15.94 -7.61 17.79
CA ALA A 287 15.61 -8.37 16.59
C ALA A 287 16.43 -7.91 15.36
N PRO A 288 16.77 -8.82 14.43
CA PRO A 288 17.27 -8.45 13.11
C PRO A 288 16.16 -7.82 12.24
N ALA A 289 16.54 -7.06 11.23
CA ALA A 289 15.59 -6.50 10.27
C ALA A 289 15.19 -7.54 9.21
N ASP A 290 13.92 -7.60 8.80
CA ASP A 290 13.45 -8.45 7.69
C ASP A 290 13.93 -7.88 6.34
N ALA A 291 14.48 -8.73 5.46
CA ALA A 291 15.06 -8.29 4.18
C ALA A 291 14.08 -7.53 3.27
N ALA A 292 12.79 -7.84 3.28
CA ALA A 292 11.81 -7.11 2.47
C ALA A 292 11.55 -5.71 3.03
N ASP A 293 11.58 -5.54 4.35
CA ASP A 293 11.42 -4.23 4.99
C ASP A 293 12.73 -3.42 4.99
N ALA A 294 13.89 -4.07 5.07
CA ALA A 294 15.19 -3.42 4.88
C ALA A 294 15.29 -2.69 3.53
N CYS A 295 14.64 -3.21 2.46
CA CYS A 295 14.51 -2.53 1.17
C CYS A 295 13.81 -1.16 1.26
N SER A 296 12.93 -0.92 2.25
CA SER A 296 12.21 0.35 2.42
C SER A 296 13.11 1.50 2.90
N THR A 297 14.30 1.17 3.43
CA THR A 297 15.25 2.13 4.02
C THR A 297 15.93 3.04 2.99
N GLY A 298 16.17 2.54 1.77
CA GLY A 298 17.11 3.16 0.83
C GLY A 298 18.58 3.05 1.26
N LEU A 299 18.90 2.12 2.18
CA LEU A 299 20.27 1.78 2.62
C LEU A 299 20.67 0.36 2.21
N PHE A 300 19.69 -0.52 2.04
CA PHE A 300 19.87 -1.93 1.68
C PHE A 300 20.00 -2.11 0.17
N ASN A 301 20.85 -3.05 -0.25
CA ASN A 301 21.01 -3.49 -1.63
C ASN A 301 20.29 -4.85 -1.83
N PRO A 302 19.11 -4.89 -2.47
CA PRO A 302 18.30 -6.11 -2.55
C PRO A 302 18.99 -7.27 -3.29
N VAL A 303 19.95 -6.98 -4.18
CA VAL A 303 20.64 -8.01 -4.97
C VAL A 303 21.76 -8.66 -4.15
N LEU A 304 22.58 -7.85 -3.47
CA LEU A 304 23.60 -8.36 -2.56
C LEU A 304 22.98 -9.05 -1.34
N GLY A 305 21.77 -8.62 -0.94
CA GLY A 305 21.14 -9.05 0.29
C GLY A 305 21.88 -8.51 1.52
N ASP A 306 22.39 -7.28 1.44
CA ASP A 306 23.17 -6.63 2.50
C ASP A 306 23.11 -5.10 2.36
N TRP A 307 23.57 -4.36 3.37
CA TRP A 307 23.68 -2.90 3.34
C TRP A 307 24.67 -2.42 2.26
N ASP A 308 24.36 -1.31 1.57
CA ASP A 308 25.18 -0.76 0.47
C ASP A 308 26.31 0.11 1.04
N ASP A 309 27.54 -0.43 1.07
CA ASP A 309 28.68 0.21 1.74
C ASP A 309 29.02 1.61 1.19
N ASP A 310 28.80 1.89 -0.11
CA ASP A 310 29.01 3.24 -0.69
C ASP A 310 28.00 4.26 -0.14
N ILE A 311 26.76 3.84 0.14
CA ILE A 311 25.74 4.69 0.79
C ILE A 311 26.12 4.91 2.26
N LEU A 312 26.57 3.88 2.97
CA LEU A 312 27.04 4.01 4.36
C LEU A 312 28.26 4.93 4.47
N ASP A 313 29.21 4.85 3.53
CA ASP A 313 30.37 5.75 3.47
C ASP A 313 29.92 7.20 3.30
N PHE A 314 29.02 7.48 2.35
CA PHE A 314 28.51 8.83 2.11
C PHE A 314 27.77 9.41 3.33
N LEU A 315 26.98 8.60 4.03
CA LEU A 315 26.31 9.04 5.26
C LEU A 315 27.31 9.43 6.36
N MET A 316 28.43 8.72 6.47
CA MET A 316 29.44 8.92 7.52
C MET A 316 30.62 9.82 7.08
N ALA A 317 30.56 10.38 5.86
CA ALA A 317 31.62 11.14 5.21
C ALA A 317 31.91 12.48 5.92
N GLY A 318 32.79 12.41 6.93
CA GLY A 318 33.19 13.53 7.78
C GLY A 318 34.57 13.32 8.41
N GLY A 319 35.60 13.08 7.60
CA GLY A 319 37.01 13.00 8.04
C GLY A 319 37.64 11.60 8.06
N GLU A 320 38.97 11.59 8.12
CA GLU A 320 39.96 10.67 7.49
C GLU A 320 39.91 9.16 7.78
N ASN A 321 38.98 8.65 8.60
CA ASN A 321 38.86 7.22 8.92
C ASN A 321 37.49 6.66 8.49
N ASN A 322 37.36 6.26 7.23
CA ASN A 322 36.08 5.83 6.65
C ASN A 322 35.68 4.39 7.06
N ALA A 323 36.59 3.41 6.94
CA ALA A 323 36.27 1.99 7.15
C ALA A 323 35.72 1.67 8.54
N THR A 324 36.24 2.31 9.60
CA THR A 324 35.74 2.13 10.97
C THR A 324 34.37 2.77 11.19
N LYS A 325 34.03 3.83 10.44
CA LYS A 325 32.72 4.48 10.49
C LYS A 325 31.65 3.68 9.74
N ILE A 326 31.99 3.07 8.61
CA ILE A 326 31.10 2.13 7.91
C ILE A 326 30.78 0.95 8.83
N GLY A 327 31.80 0.38 9.49
CA GLY A 327 31.62 -0.65 10.52
C GLY A 327 30.66 -0.20 11.63
N LYS A 328 30.84 0.99 12.21
CA LYS A 328 29.92 1.55 13.21
C LYS A 328 28.50 1.72 12.67
N MET A 329 28.31 2.21 11.45
CA MET A 329 26.96 2.40 10.89
C MET A 329 26.26 1.05 10.61
N ARG A 330 27.02 0.04 10.17
CA ARG A 330 26.54 -1.33 10.00
C ARG A 330 26.16 -1.98 11.34
N GLU A 331 26.94 -1.74 12.40
CA GLU A 331 26.63 -2.16 13.77
C GLU A 331 25.35 -1.48 14.31
N LEU A 332 25.19 -0.17 14.05
CA LEU A 332 23.98 0.59 14.38
C LEU A 332 22.75 0.07 13.63
N LEU A 333 22.85 -0.35 12.37
CA LEU A 333 21.72 -0.91 11.61
C LEU A 333 21.43 -2.38 11.97
N GLY A 334 22.46 -3.13 12.36
CA GLY A 334 22.35 -4.54 12.71
C GLY A 334 22.31 -5.48 11.50
N GLU A 335 22.10 -6.77 11.81
CA GLU A 335 21.99 -7.83 10.81
C GLU A 335 20.59 -7.86 10.18
N VAL A 336 20.53 -8.32 8.93
CA VAL A 336 19.31 -8.46 8.15
C VAL A 336 18.98 -9.94 7.97
N GLU A 337 17.83 -10.36 8.47
CA GLU A 337 17.30 -11.71 8.29
C GLU A 337 16.76 -11.89 6.86
N LYS A 338 17.13 -13.01 6.27
CA LYS A 338 16.95 -13.39 4.87
C LYS A 338 15.88 -14.45 4.67
N ASP A 339 15.60 -15.25 5.70
CA ASP A 339 14.50 -16.21 5.73
C ASP A 339 13.27 -15.59 6.39
N GLY A 340 12.29 -15.19 5.58
CA GLY A 340 11.05 -14.57 6.07
C GLY A 340 10.18 -15.50 6.92
N GLY A 341 10.49 -16.80 7.02
CA GLY A 341 9.73 -17.78 7.80
C GLY A 341 10.53 -18.46 8.90
N ILE A 342 11.66 -17.86 9.32
CA ILE A 342 12.45 -18.36 10.44
C ILE A 342 11.74 -18.14 11.80
N GLU A 343 12.03 -19.01 12.76
CA GLU A 343 11.77 -18.75 14.18
C GLU A 343 12.89 -17.82 14.69
N LEU A 344 12.59 -16.55 14.94
CA LEU A 344 13.57 -15.62 15.53
C LEU A 344 13.88 -15.98 16.99
N GLY A 345 12.86 -16.45 17.72
CA GLY A 345 12.97 -16.82 19.11
C GLY A 345 11.60 -16.98 19.77
N ARG A 346 11.62 -17.13 21.09
CA ARG A 346 10.41 -17.29 21.93
C ARG A 346 9.97 -15.97 22.52
N ILE A 347 8.68 -15.85 22.81
CA ILE A 347 8.12 -14.65 23.44
C ILE A 347 8.77 -14.37 24.81
N ALA A 348 9.02 -13.10 25.11
CA ALA A 348 9.63 -12.67 26.36
C ALA A 348 8.78 -13.07 27.59
N PRO A 349 9.40 -13.46 28.72
CA PRO A 349 8.70 -13.86 29.94
C PRO A 349 7.71 -12.81 30.50
N TYR A 350 7.91 -11.53 30.16
CA TYR A 350 6.99 -10.44 30.47
C TYR A 350 5.56 -10.71 29.97
N PHE A 351 5.39 -11.13 28.71
CA PHE A 351 4.06 -11.36 28.12
C PHE A 351 3.38 -12.60 28.69
N ILE A 352 4.16 -13.62 29.04
CA ILE A 352 3.69 -14.83 29.71
C ILE A 352 3.11 -14.47 31.08
N GLN A 353 3.82 -13.65 31.86
CA GLN A 353 3.41 -13.27 33.22
C GLN A 353 2.28 -12.24 33.26
N ARG A 354 2.28 -11.26 32.33
CA ARG A 354 1.30 -10.16 32.30
C ARG A 354 0.00 -10.56 31.60
N PHE A 355 0.09 -11.09 30.37
CA PHE A 355 -1.07 -11.33 29.51
C PHE A 355 -1.43 -12.83 29.36
N GLY A 356 -0.58 -13.75 29.84
CA GLY A 356 -0.87 -15.19 29.80
C GLY A 356 -0.54 -15.89 28.48
N PHE A 357 0.37 -15.34 27.67
CA PHE A 357 0.84 -16.01 26.43
C PHE A 357 1.47 -17.38 26.69
N SER A 358 1.44 -18.25 25.68
CA SER A 358 2.13 -19.54 25.71
C SER A 358 3.65 -19.38 25.83
N PRO A 359 4.36 -20.14 26.70
CA PRO A 359 5.82 -20.19 26.73
C PRO A 359 6.45 -20.85 25.48
N ASN A 360 5.61 -21.45 24.62
CA ASN A 360 5.99 -21.99 23.32
C ASN A 360 5.60 -21.06 22.17
N CYS A 361 5.17 -19.82 22.45
CA CYS A 361 4.86 -18.85 21.40
C CYS A 361 6.15 -18.38 20.72
N ILE A 362 6.19 -18.53 19.39
CA ILE A 362 7.31 -18.16 18.52
C ILE A 362 7.10 -16.75 17.97
N ILE A 363 8.17 -15.97 17.84
CA ILE A 363 8.16 -14.70 17.11
C ILE A 363 8.76 -14.94 15.70
N ALA A 364 8.01 -14.57 14.67
CA ALA A 364 8.45 -14.59 13.27
C ALA A 364 8.79 -13.16 12.79
N PRO A 365 9.63 -12.99 11.75
CA PRO A 365 10.05 -11.67 11.29
C PRO A 365 8.86 -10.76 10.94
N PHE A 366 8.80 -9.59 11.58
CA PHE A 366 7.89 -8.51 11.23
C PHE A 366 8.37 -7.87 9.92
N THR A 367 7.48 -7.30 9.11
CA THR A 367 7.84 -6.73 7.79
C THR A 367 7.09 -5.43 7.49
N GLY A 368 7.32 -4.83 6.33
CA GLY A 368 6.64 -3.60 5.90
C GLY A 368 5.19 -3.86 5.44
N PRO A 369 4.37 -2.82 5.25
CA PRO A 369 2.96 -2.98 4.92
C PRO A 369 2.73 -3.42 3.48
N GLU A 370 3.52 -2.94 2.51
CA GLU A 370 3.41 -3.39 1.12
C GLU A 370 3.85 -4.86 0.95
N PRO A 371 4.98 -5.32 1.53
CA PRO A 371 5.33 -6.73 1.58
C PRO A 371 4.30 -7.61 2.33
N ALA A 372 3.78 -7.16 3.48
CA ALA A 372 2.74 -7.91 4.19
C ALA A 372 1.45 -8.03 3.35
N THR A 373 1.02 -6.96 2.70
CA THR A 373 -0.16 -6.96 1.83
C THR A 373 -0.01 -7.90 0.64
N PHE A 374 1.20 -8.04 0.09
CA PHE A 374 1.49 -9.03 -0.96
C PHE A 374 1.21 -10.48 -0.49
N LEU A 375 1.44 -10.80 0.79
CA LEU A 375 1.20 -12.14 1.35
C LEU A 375 -0.28 -12.46 1.58
N SER A 376 -1.21 -11.51 1.38
CA SER A 376 -2.64 -11.75 1.56
C SER A 376 -3.27 -12.71 0.54
N PHE A 377 -2.61 -12.98 -0.61
CA PHE A 377 -3.07 -13.94 -1.61
C PHE A 377 -1.89 -14.56 -2.43
N PRO A 378 -1.91 -15.87 -2.77
CA PRO A 378 -0.80 -16.54 -3.47
C PRO A 378 -0.72 -16.25 -4.99
N LEU A 379 -0.33 -15.03 -5.35
CA LEU A 379 -0.24 -14.54 -6.73
C LEU A 379 0.65 -15.40 -7.66
N THR A 380 0.19 -15.61 -8.89
CA THR A 380 0.96 -16.29 -9.95
C THR A 380 1.87 -15.32 -10.68
N SER A 381 3.17 -15.63 -10.71
CA SER A 381 4.05 -15.22 -11.80
C SER A 381 4.44 -16.46 -12.59
N THR A 382 4.31 -16.37 -13.91
CA THR A 382 5.17 -17.14 -14.81
C THR A 382 5.95 -16.15 -15.67
N SER A 383 7.28 -16.28 -15.69
CA SER A 383 8.04 -15.82 -16.84
C SER A 383 7.46 -16.44 -18.13
N PRO A 384 7.40 -15.68 -19.23
CA PRO A 384 6.80 -16.18 -20.45
C PRO A 384 7.77 -17.20 -21.05
N PRO A 385 7.31 -18.39 -21.49
CA PRO A 385 8.18 -19.31 -22.21
C PRO A 385 8.77 -18.59 -23.43
N PRO A 386 10.05 -18.85 -23.79
CA PRO A 386 10.72 -18.16 -24.89
C PRO A 386 10.12 -18.46 -26.27
N THR A 387 9.17 -19.40 -26.36
CA THR A 387 8.47 -19.77 -27.57
C THR A 387 7.22 -18.91 -27.79
N ALA A 388 7.27 -18.11 -28.86
CA ALA A 388 6.27 -17.15 -29.27
C ALA A 388 4.83 -17.72 -29.38
N SER A 389 4.03 -17.54 -28.33
CA SER A 389 2.57 -17.52 -28.44
C SER A 389 2.05 -16.11 -28.22
N HIS A 390 1.03 -15.71 -28.98
CA HIS A 390 0.31 -14.45 -28.77
C HIS A 390 -0.64 -14.49 -27.56
N ALA A 391 -0.53 -15.51 -26.71
CA ALA A 391 -1.37 -15.71 -25.55
C ALA A 391 -0.98 -14.78 -24.39
N ARG A 392 -1.98 -14.45 -23.58
CA ARG A 392 -1.85 -13.70 -22.34
C ARG A 392 -1.08 -14.56 -21.32
N PRO A 393 0.14 -14.17 -20.87
CA PRO A 393 0.89 -14.97 -19.91
C PRO A 393 0.18 -14.96 -18.55
N PRO A 394 0.06 -16.10 -17.83
CA PRO A 394 -0.61 -16.14 -16.53
C PRO A 394 0.17 -15.35 -15.48
N ARG A 395 -0.24 -14.10 -15.30
CA ARG A 395 0.36 -13.12 -14.38
C ARG A 395 -0.73 -12.47 -13.55
N ASP A 396 -0.67 -12.70 -12.25
CA ASP A 396 -1.61 -12.12 -11.33
C ASP A 396 -1.04 -10.80 -10.80
N ALA A 397 -1.91 -9.81 -10.60
CA ALA A 397 -1.56 -8.52 -10.04
C ALA A 397 -2.49 -8.23 -8.85
N LEU A 398 -1.93 -7.70 -7.76
CA LEU A 398 -2.70 -7.30 -6.59
C LEU A 398 -2.73 -5.77 -6.49
N VAL A 399 -3.91 -5.20 -6.31
CA VAL A 399 -4.10 -3.75 -6.14
C VAL A 399 -4.69 -3.50 -4.76
N SER A 400 -3.87 -2.93 -3.86
CA SER A 400 -4.34 -2.40 -2.58
C SER A 400 -4.88 -0.99 -2.78
N LEU A 401 -6.13 -0.78 -2.40
CA LEU A 401 -6.84 0.50 -2.44
C LEU A 401 -7.20 0.88 -1.01
N SER A 402 -6.28 1.57 -0.36
CA SER A 402 -6.41 1.90 1.05
C SER A 402 -7.35 3.09 1.31
N SER A 403 -7.51 3.44 2.58
CA SER A 403 -8.33 4.55 3.08
C SER A 403 -7.72 5.92 2.71
N ILE A 404 -8.02 6.97 3.48
CA ILE A 404 -7.53 8.34 3.23
C ILE A 404 -6.02 8.44 3.55
N ASP A 405 -5.55 7.67 4.52
CA ASP A 405 -4.30 7.89 5.27
C ASP A 405 -3.12 7.08 4.71
N GLU A 406 -3.38 6.29 3.67
CA GLU A 406 -2.49 5.28 3.10
C GLU A 406 -2.34 5.46 1.57
N SER A 407 -1.37 4.76 1.00
CA SER A 407 -1.08 4.79 -0.44
C SER A 407 -1.83 3.68 -1.18
N ASP A 408 -2.35 3.96 -2.37
CA ASP A 408 -2.75 2.89 -3.29
C ASP A 408 -1.48 2.16 -3.75
N VAL A 409 -1.48 0.83 -3.84
CA VAL A 409 -0.29 0.07 -4.24
C VAL A 409 -0.64 -1.06 -5.20
N LEU A 410 0.04 -1.10 -6.35
CA LEU A 410 0.03 -2.24 -7.26
C LEU A 410 1.26 -3.11 -6.98
N LEU A 411 1.01 -4.37 -6.62
CA LEU A 411 1.98 -5.38 -6.23
C LEU A 411 2.04 -6.50 -7.27
N VAL A 412 3.26 -6.79 -7.76
CA VAL A 412 3.47 -7.76 -8.85
C VAL A 412 4.69 -8.65 -8.56
N PRO A 413 4.55 -9.98 -8.59
CA PRO A 413 5.68 -10.90 -8.38
C PRO A 413 6.68 -10.86 -9.55
N CYS A 414 7.97 -10.71 -9.24
CA CYS A 414 9.04 -10.54 -10.21
C CYS A 414 10.20 -11.53 -9.98
N GLU A 415 10.64 -12.20 -11.04
CA GLU A 415 11.81 -13.10 -11.01
C GLU A 415 13.15 -12.35 -11.16
N ILE A 416 13.13 -11.12 -11.70
CA ILE A 416 14.33 -10.35 -12.05
C ILE A 416 14.28 -8.98 -11.36
N TYR A 417 15.40 -8.59 -10.75
CA TYR A 417 15.59 -7.26 -10.19
C TYR A 417 15.66 -6.18 -11.29
N LEU A 418 14.55 -5.46 -11.50
CA LEU A 418 14.41 -4.42 -12.52
C LEU A 418 13.86 -3.12 -11.90
N PRO A 419 14.63 -2.36 -11.10
CA PRO A 419 14.17 -1.12 -10.48
C PRO A 419 13.98 0.01 -11.51
N ALA A 420 13.11 0.97 -11.22
CA ALA A 420 12.92 2.18 -12.03
C ALA A 420 12.37 3.34 -11.19
N GLN A 421 12.41 4.59 -11.67
CA GLN A 421 11.90 5.74 -10.89
C GLN A 421 10.40 5.66 -10.55
N GLU A 422 9.65 4.80 -11.24
CA GLU A 422 8.18 4.65 -11.13
C GLU A 422 7.75 3.43 -10.30
N ARG A 423 8.70 2.58 -9.87
CA ARG A 423 8.45 1.34 -9.10
C ARG A 423 9.61 1.01 -8.18
N SER A 424 9.32 0.60 -6.95
CA SER A 424 10.32 -0.02 -6.08
C SER A 424 10.38 -1.53 -6.33
N VAL A 425 11.54 -2.15 -6.13
CA VAL A 425 11.71 -3.61 -6.17
C VAL A 425 12.29 -4.05 -4.83
N VAL A 426 11.54 -4.88 -4.11
CA VAL A 426 11.89 -5.38 -2.77
C VAL A 426 12.09 -6.89 -2.79
N CYS A 427 12.86 -7.43 -1.85
CA CYS A 427 12.99 -8.88 -1.65
C CYS A 427 11.63 -9.50 -1.29
N HIS A 428 11.39 -10.76 -1.67
CA HIS A 428 10.15 -11.44 -1.38
C HIS A 428 9.99 -11.78 0.13
N PRO A 429 8.94 -11.28 0.82
CA PRO A 429 8.82 -11.30 2.29
C PRO A 429 8.55 -12.68 2.92
N ALA A 430 8.27 -13.70 2.11
CA ALA A 430 8.10 -15.08 2.55
C ALA A 430 8.92 -16.06 1.69
N LYS A 431 10.14 -15.68 1.29
CA LYS A 431 11.12 -16.61 0.71
C LYS A 431 11.79 -17.39 1.85
N ALA A 432 11.89 -18.71 1.73
CA ALA A 432 12.45 -19.55 2.79
C ALA A 432 14.00 -19.50 2.89
N TRP A 433 14.67 -18.89 1.90
CA TRP A 433 16.08 -18.51 1.96
C TRP A 433 16.43 -17.48 0.87
N TRP A 434 17.21 -16.45 1.19
CA TRP A 434 17.77 -15.50 0.23
C TRP A 434 19.20 -15.87 -0.17
N GLU A 435 19.37 -16.43 -1.36
CA GLU A 435 20.67 -16.51 -2.04
C GLU A 435 20.88 -15.25 -2.91
N ASN A 436 22.11 -14.76 -2.96
CA ASN A 436 22.49 -13.60 -3.77
C ASN A 436 22.49 -13.99 -5.27
N PRO A 437 21.63 -13.43 -6.13
CA PRO A 437 21.52 -13.84 -7.54
C PRO A 437 22.77 -13.55 -8.39
N LEU A 438 23.68 -12.68 -7.92
CA LEU A 438 24.96 -12.38 -8.56
C LEU A 438 26.11 -13.26 -8.05
N ALA A 439 25.92 -14.03 -6.97
CA ALA A 439 26.90 -14.97 -6.47
C ALA A 439 26.93 -16.23 -7.35
N GLY A 440 27.55 -16.11 -8.54
CA GLY A 440 27.77 -17.22 -9.48
C GLY A 440 28.75 -18.29 -9.00
N GLY A 441 28.82 -18.55 -7.69
CA GLY A 441 29.61 -19.60 -7.07
C GLY A 441 28.75 -20.84 -6.86
N ALA A 442 29.07 -21.91 -7.60
CA ALA A 442 28.64 -23.30 -7.40
C ALA A 442 27.25 -23.50 -6.76
N LYS A 443 26.27 -23.88 -7.57
CA LYS A 443 25.18 -24.75 -7.07
C LYS A 443 25.85 -25.97 -6.45
N SER A 444 25.77 -26.11 -5.13
CA SER A 444 26.33 -27.27 -4.43
C SER A 444 25.55 -28.52 -4.83
N GLU A 445 26.09 -29.31 -5.76
CA GLU A 445 25.43 -30.49 -6.33
C GLU A 445 25.16 -31.61 -5.29
N GLU A 446 25.63 -31.46 -4.05
CA GLU A 446 25.36 -32.38 -2.93
C GLU A 446 24.12 -32.00 -2.09
N GLY A 447 23.45 -30.89 -2.40
CA GLY A 447 22.15 -30.52 -1.83
C GLY A 447 21.07 -30.52 -2.91
N GLY A 448 20.23 -31.57 -2.93
CA GLY A 448 19.06 -31.66 -3.81
C GLY A 448 17.92 -30.72 -3.40
N GLY A 449 18.19 -29.42 -3.35
CA GLY A 449 17.20 -28.39 -3.03
C GLY A 449 16.17 -28.27 -4.15
N GLU A 450 14.91 -28.56 -3.84
CA GLU A 450 13.79 -28.17 -4.70
C GLU A 450 13.87 -26.66 -4.94
N VAL A 451 13.81 -26.26 -6.21
CA VAL A 451 13.65 -24.85 -6.57
C VAL A 451 12.23 -24.46 -6.18
N ASP A 452 12.11 -23.78 -5.03
CA ASP A 452 10.88 -23.35 -4.34
C ASP A 452 9.80 -22.79 -5.31
N GLY A 453 10.22 -22.16 -6.42
CA GLY A 453 9.32 -21.61 -7.43
C GLY A 453 8.64 -20.31 -6.98
N THR A 454 8.85 -19.91 -5.72
CA THR A 454 8.55 -18.58 -5.20
C THR A 454 9.40 -17.51 -5.91
N PRO A 455 8.78 -16.42 -6.41
CA PRO A 455 9.49 -15.34 -7.09
C PRO A 455 10.47 -14.63 -6.15
N GLU A 456 11.60 -14.17 -6.68
CA GLU A 456 12.66 -13.57 -5.87
C GLU A 456 12.28 -12.18 -5.34
N PHE A 457 11.61 -11.37 -6.16
CA PHE A 457 11.32 -9.98 -5.84
C PHE A 457 9.83 -9.67 -5.95
N VAL A 458 9.40 -8.61 -5.28
CA VAL A 458 8.09 -7.98 -5.48
C VAL A 458 8.31 -6.59 -6.06
N ALA A 459 7.70 -6.30 -7.21
CA ALA A 459 7.62 -4.95 -7.72
C ALA A 459 6.46 -4.21 -7.05
N VAL A 460 6.79 -3.10 -6.38
CA VAL A 460 5.89 -2.24 -5.62
C VAL A 460 5.72 -0.94 -6.39
N ILE A 461 4.56 -0.79 -7.04
CA ILE A 461 4.17 0.44 -7.74
C ILE A 461 3.22 1.21 -6.81
N SER A 462 3.76 2.11 -5.99
CA SER A 462 2.98 2.90 -5.05
C SER A 462 2.47 4.22 -5.66
N SER A 463 1.28 4.58 -5.18
CA SER A 463 0.48 5.75 -5.49
C SER A 463 0.14 6.44 -4.16
N ARG A 464 1.07 7.29 -3.68
CA ARG A 464 0.96 8.02 -2.41
C ARG A 464 -0.08 9.12 -2.49
N ASP A 465 -0.79 9.32 -1.38
CA ASP A 465 -1.78 10.37 -1.16
C ASP A 465 -3.02 10.30 -2.11
N ALA A 466 -3.20 9.18 -2.83
CA ALA A 466 -4.39 8.92 -3.66
C ALA A 466 -5.70 8.89 -2.84
N GLY A 467 -5.64 8.41 -1.59
CA GLY A 467 -6.73 8.48 -0.62
C GLY A 467 -7.14 9.92 -0.28
N VAL A 468 -6.17 10.80 -0.05
CA VAL A 468 -6.38 12.24 0.16
C VAL A 468 -7.04 12.88 -1.06
N GLY A 469 -6.60 12.55 -2.28
CA GLY A 469 -7.24 13.00 -3.52
C GLY A 469 -8.71 12.61 -3.63
N ARG A 470 -9.05 11.35 -3.27
CA ARG A 470 -10.44 10.87 -3.20
C ARG A 470 -11.27 11.61 -2.15
N ALA A 471 -10.74 11.77 -0.93
CA ALA A 471 -11.42 12.46 0.16
C ALA A 471 -11.69 13.94 -0.18
N LEU A 472 -10.71 14.64 -0.74
CA LEU A 472 -10.87 16.02 -1.15
C LEU A 472 -11.91 16.17 -2.28
N SER A 473 -11.97 15.21 -3.21
CA SER A 473 -12.99 15.19 -4.27
C SER A 473 -14.41 14.90 -3.72
N ARG A 474 -14.52 13.99 -2.75
CA ARG A 474 -15.75 13.74 -1.98
C ARG A 474 -16.22 15.01 -1.25
N ASP A 475 -15.31 15.74 -0.62
CA ASP A 475 -15.65 16.92 0.17
C ASP A 475 -16.04 18.11 -0.71
N LEU A 476 -15.34 18.32 -1.84
CA LEU A 476 -15.63 19.41 -2.77
C LEU A 476 -16.88 19.19 -3.66
N TYR A 477 -17.16 17.95 -4.06
CA TYR A 477 -18.17 17.65 -5.09
C TYR A 477 -19.32 16.76 -4.63
N CYS A 478 -19.17 16.07 -3.49
CA CYS A 478 -20.11 15.05 -3.01
C CYS A 478 -20.64 15.35 -1.59
N ASN A 479 -20.54 16.61 -1.13
CA ASN A 479 -20.94 17.06 0.21
C ASN A 479 -20.32 16.25 1.37
N GLY A 480 -19.14 15.66 1.17
CA GLY A 480 -18.48 14.80 2.15
C GLY A 480 -19.04 13.37 2.26
N GLN A 481 -19.98 12.98 1.40
CA GLN A 481 -20.63 11.66 1.45
C GLN A 481 -20.03 10.66 0.44
N TRP A 482 -19.61 9.49 0.93
CA TRP A 482 -19.04 8.42 0.08
C TRP A 482 -20.08 7.75 -0.84
N ASP A 483 -21.35 7.69 -0.44
CA ASP A 483 -22.42 7.12 -1.27
C ASP A 483 -22.67 7.97 -2.52
N VAL A 484 -22.68 9.30 -2.34
CA VAL A 484 -22.79 10.28 -3.43
C VAL A 484 -21.57 10.20 -4.34
N PHE A 485 -20.36 10.07 -3.78
CA PHE A 485 -19.13 9.87 -4.55
C PHE A 485 -19.19 8.59 -5.41
N SER A 486 -19.65 7.49 -4.83
CA SER A 486 -19.78 6.19 -5.51
C SER A 486 -20.86 6.25 -6.60
N HIS A 487 -22.00 6.85 -6.32
CA HIS A 487 -23.09 7.04 -7.28
C HIS A 487 -22.66 7.93 -8.46
N LEU A 488 -22.05 9.09 -8.20
CA LEU A 488 -21.52 9.96 -9.27
C LEU A 488 -20.44 9.25 -10.10
N SER A 489 -19.58 8.45 -9.47
CA SER A 489 -18.56 7.65 -10.17
C SER A 489 -19.16 6.54 -11.03
N ALA A 490 -20.34 6.02 -10.69
CA ALA A 490 -21.04 5.00 -11.48
C ALA A 490 -21.83 5.58 -12.67
N ILE A 491 -22.49 6.74 -12.52
CA ILE A 491 -23.38 7.29 -13.55
C ILE A 491 -22.68 8.15 -14.61
N VAL A 492 -21.50 8.69 -14.32
CA VAL A 492 -20.76 9.56 -15.26
C VAL A 492 -20.10 8.69 -16.34
N PRO A 493 -20.29 8.99 -17.64
CA PRO A 493 -19.67 8.23 -18.73
C PRO A 493 -18.15 8.32 -18.71
N HIS A 494 -17.50 7.33 -19.32
CA HIS A 494 -16.04 7.28 -19.44
C HIS A 494 -15.47 8.55 -20.09
N GLY A 495 -14.40 9.11 -19.51
CA GLY A 495 -13.82 10.37 -19.99
C GLY A 495 -14.70 11.61 -19.77
N GLY A 496 -15.79 11.50 -19.00
CA GLY A 496 -16.63 12.63 -18.56
C GLY A 496 -17.56 13.19 -19.63
N THR A 497 -17.59 12.63 -20.84
CA THR A 497 -18.46 13.06 -21.94
C THR A 497 -19.06 11.85 -22.68
N ILE A 498 -20.07 12.09 -23.52
CA ILE A 498 -20.66 11.07 -24.40
C ILE A 498 -19.95 11.05 -25.78
N GLY A 499 -19.14 12.07 -26.08
CA GLY A 499 -18.47 12.22 -27.38
C GLY A 499 -17.09 11.58 -27.39
N LEU A 500 -16.84 10.63 -28.30
CA LEU A 500 -15.56 9.91 -28.39
C LEU A 500 -14.33 10.84 -28.58
N ASP A 501 -14.53 12.04 -29.13
CA ASP A 501 -13.46 13.01 -29.41
C ASP A 501 -13.20 14.00 -28.25
N GLU A 502 -14.14 14.15 -27.30
CA GLU A 502 -14.01 15.09 -26.17
C GLU A 502 -13.35 14.44 -24.95
N LYS A 503 -12.02 14.38 -24.97
CA LYS A 503 -11.19 13.78 -23.91
C LYS A 503 -10.91 14.77 -22.78
N TYR A 504 -11.47 14.51 -21.60
CA TYR A 504 -11.21 15.28 -20.39
C TYR A 504 -10.31 14.48 -19.44
N TYR A 505 -9.44 15.17 -18.69
CA TYR A 505 -8.50 14.55 -17.76
C TYR A 505 -8.44 15.33 -16.45
N ALA A 506 -8.45 14.63 -15.32
CA ALA A 506 -8.31 15.20 -13.99
C ALA A 506 -7.11 14.59 -13.25
N PHE A 507 -6.14 15.43 -12.91
CA PHE A 507 -4.93 15.05 -12.21
C PHE A 507 -4.93 15.64 -10.80
N PHE A 508 -4.42 14.91 -9.81
CA PHE A 508 -4.23 15.40 -8.44
C PHE A 508 -2.78 15.17 -8.04
N PHE A 509 -2.07 16.24 -7.70
CA PHE A 509 -0.68 16.19 -7.25
C PHE A 509 -0.64 16.60 -5.76
N PRO A 510 -0.17 15.73 -4.84
CA PRO A 510 -0.11 16.08 -3.42
C PRO A 510 0.90 17.19 -3.13
N HIS A 511 0.72 17.86 -1.99
CA HIS A 511 1.63 18.90 -1.53
C HIS A 511 2.95 18.28 -1.02
N GLY A 512 4.07 18.97 -1.18
CA GLY A 512 5.36 18.58 -0.60
C GLY A 512 6.26 17.65 -1.44
N GLU A 513 5.80 17.08 -2.56
CA GLU A 513 6.74 16.53 -3.56
C GLU A 513 7.31 17.65 -4.45
N ALA A 514 8.61 17.56 -4.76
CA ALA A 514 9.39 18.61 -5.43
C ALA A 514 9.11 18.75 -6.95
N THR A 515 7.83 18.84 -7.32
CA THR A 515 7.36 19.14 -8.67
C THR A 515 6.63 20.49 -8.67
N SER A 516 6.56 21.14 -9.83
CA SER A 516 5.86 22.42 -9.98
C SER A 516 4.33 22.30 -10.02
N ALA A 517 3.81 21.07 -10.04
CA ALA A 517 2.39 20.76 -10.04
C ALA A 517 1.92 20.42 -8.61
N GLN A 518 0.89 21.12 -8.13
CA GLN A 518 0.27 20.88 -6.83
C GLN A 518 -1.25 21.07 -6.95
N GLY A 519 -2.01 20.24 -6.22
CA GLY A 519 -3.47 20.24 -6.23
C GLY A 519 -4.08 19.63 -7.50
N PHE A 520 -5.35 19.97 -7.77
CA PHE A 520 -6.05 19.51 -8.97
C PHE A 520 -5.63 20.28 -10.21
N ILE A 521 -5.19 19.55 -11.25
CA ILE A 521 -4.95 20.08 -12.59
C ILE A 521 -5.88 19.37 -13.56
N ARG A 522 -6.71 20.15 -14.26
CA ARG A 522 -7.72 19.64 -15.18
C ARG A 522 -7.36 19.99 -16.62
N PHE A 523 -7.69 19.11 -17.56
CA PHE A 523 -7.55 19.36 -18.98
C PHE A 523 -8.83 18.99 -19.73
N VAL A 524 -9.18 19.80 -20.73
CA VAL A 524 -10.29 19.59 -21.67
C VAL A 524 -9.71 19.72 -23.08
N ALA A 525 -9.87 18.69 -23.92
CA ALA A 525 -9.29 18.64 -25.27
C ALA A 525 -7.77 18.96 -25.28
N GLY A 526 -7.05 18.56 -24.23
CA GLY A 526 -5.62 18.80 -24.05
C GLY A 526 -5.22 20.21 -23.61
N ALA A 527 -6.17 21.14 -23.41
CA ALA A 527 -5.94 22.47 -22.85
C ALA A 527 -6.24 22.49 -21.34
N LYS A 528 -5.41 23.18 -20.56
CA LYS A 528 -5.55 23.28 -19.10
C LYS A 528 -6.75 24.16 -18.72
N VAL A 529 -7.61 23.68 -17.82
CA VAL A 529 -8.77 24.41 -17.30
C VAL A 529 -8.72 24.50 -15.77
N HIS A 530 -9.35 25.52 -15.21
CA HIS A 530 -9.44 25.67 -13.74
C HIS A 530 -10.45 24.69 -13.13
N GLU A 531 -11.63 24.56 -13.74
CA GLU A 531 -12.74 23.72 -13.32
C GLU A 531 -13.50 23.24 -14.56
N PHE A 532 -14.18 22.09 -14.47
CA PHE A 532 -15.03 21.58 -15.55
C PHE A 532 -16.38 22.33 -15.61
N THR A 533 -17.03 22.27 -16.78
CA THR A 533 -18.36 22.88 -17.02
C THR A 533 -19.45 22.21 -16.18
N ASP A 534 -19.52 20.88 -16.20
CA ASP A 534 -20.20 20.10 -15.17
C ASP A 534 -19.19 19.69 -14.10
N ARG A 535 -19.45 20.03 -12.84
CA ARG A 535 -18.59 19.67 -11.71
C ARG A 535 -18.75 18.21 -11.30
N LYS A 536 -19.88 17.57 -11.62
CA LYS A 536 -20.23 16.20 -11.21
C LYS A 536 -19.32 15.13 -11.83
N ILE A 537 -18.59 15.47 -12.89
CA ILE A 537 -17.65 14.56 -13.55
C ILE A 537 -16.30 14.46 -12.82
N ASN A 538 -15.99 15.38 -11.90
CA ASN A 538 -14.71 15.38 -11.16
C ASN A 538 -14.43 14.04 -10.44
N PRO A 539 -15.37 13.43 -9.67
CA PRO A 539 -15.19 12.11 -9.06
C PRO A 539 -14.77 11.01 -10.04
N ARG A 540 -15.54 10.78 -11.12
CA ARG A 540 -15.25 9.74 -12.13
C ARG A 540 -13.93 10.01 -12.84
N LEU A 541 -13.73 11.22 -13.35
CA LEU A 541 -12.49 11.60 -14.03
C LEU A 541 -11.27 11.44 -13.14
N LEU A 542 -11.39 11.71 -11.83
CA LEU A 542 -10.32 11.49 -10.89
C LEU A 542 -9.98 10.00 -10.76
N LEU A 543 -10.98 9.12 -10.58
CA LEU A 543 -10.73 7.67 -10.53
C LEU A 543 -10.06 7.14 -11.80
N GLU A 544 -10.42 7.68 -12.96
CA GLU A 544 -9.79 7.34 -14.24
C GLU A 544 -8.38 7.90 -14.39
N SER A 545 -8.16 9.17 -14.01
CA SER A 545 -7.11 10.01 -14.61
C SER A 545 -5.99 10.50 -13.70
N GLN A 546 -5.94 10.25 -12.37
CA GLN A 546 -4.89 10.93 -11.57
C GLN A 546 -3.44 10.66 -12.07
N SER A 547 -2.56 11.65 -11.85
CA SER A 547 -1.16 11.68 -12.32
C SER A 547 -0.25 11.89 -11.13
N TYR A 548 0.98 11.40 -11.24
CA TYR A 548 1.96 11.38 -10.15
C TYR A 548 1.38 10.90 -8.82
N ALA A 549 1.06 9.60 -8.81
CA ALA A 549 0.77 8.79 -7.61
C ALA A 549 -0.72 8.66 -7.20
N GLY A 550 -1.61 8.72 -8.19
CA GLY A 550 -2.88 7.99 -8.22
C GLY A 550 -3.19 7.60 -9.68
N THR A 551 -4.34 7.07 -10.04
CA THR A 551 -4.68 5.67 -9.72
C THR A 551 -4.74 4.86 -11.04
N VAL A 552 -5.91 4.39 -11.53
CA VAL A 552 -5.97 3.20 -12.42
C VAL A 552 -5.17 3.32 -13.73
N MET A 553 -5.29 4.43 -14.47
CA MET A 553 -4.55 4.61 -15.73
C MET A 553 -3.03 4.72 -15.53
N SER A 554 -2.58 5.41 -14.47
CA SER A 554 -1.16 5.50 -14.11
C SER A 554 -0.61 4.13 -13.70
N LEU A 555 -1.38 3.36 -12.92
CA LEU A 555 -1.02 1.99 -12.52
C LEU A 555 -0.89 1.07 -13.75
N ARG A 556 -1.84 1.12 -14.71
CA ARG A 556 -1.77 0.39 -15.98
C ARG A 556 -0.52 0.75 -16.79
N LEU A 557 -0.22 2.04 -16.92
CA LEU A 557 0.96 2.52 -17.64
C LEU A 557 2.26 1.99 -17.02
N ARG A 558 2.41 2.09 -15.70
CA ARG A 558 3.60 1.62 -14.96
C ARG A 558 3.73 0.10 -15.02
N LEU A 559 2.61 -0.65 -14.99
CA LEU A 559 2.61 -2.09 -15.20
C LEU A 559 3.09 -2.48 -16.60
N GLY A 560 2.55 -1.82 -17.63
CA GLY A 560 2.99 -2.07 -19.01
C GLY A 560 4.48 -1.77 -19.21
N ARG A 561 5.03 -0.77 -18.51
CA ARG A 561 6.47 -0.47 -18.47
C ARG A 561 7.30 -1.50 -17.69
N LEU A 562 6.75 -2.12 -16.63
CA LEU A 562 7.36 -3.28 -15.97
C LEU A 562 7.40 -4.48 -16.92
N TYR A 563 6.28 -4.82 -17.54
CA TYR A 563 6.22 -5.94 -18.49
C TYR A 563 7.06 -5.69 -19.75
N ARG A 564 7.20 -4.45 -20.22
CA ARG A 564 8.15 -4.05 -21.27
C ARG A 564 9.60 -4.27 -20.88
N ALA A 565 9.97 -4.03 -19.62
CA ALA A 565 11.34 -4.20 -19.13
C ALA A 565 11.73 -5.69 -18.97
N LEU A 566 10.75 -6.59 -18.84
CA LEU A 566 10.95 -8.04 -18.85
C LEU A 566 11.16 -8.63 -20.27
N LEU A 567 11.05 -7.82 -21.33
CA LEU A 567 11.23 -8.27 -22.71
C LEU A 567 12.55 -7.77 -23.31
N SER A 568 13.24 -8.66 -24.04
CA SER A 568 14.38 -8.29 -24.89
C SER A 568 14.03 -7.13 -25.84
N PRO A 569 14.95 -6.22 -26.18
CA PRO A 569 14.72 -5.15 -27.16
C PRO A 569 14.14 -5.64 -28.50
N ASP A 570 14.56 -6.82 -28.96
CA ASP A 570 14.21 -7.40 -30.26
C ASP A 570 12.95 -8.31 -30.22
N ASP A 571 12.19 -8.32 -29.12
CA ASP A 571 11.02 -9.20 -28.98
C ASP A 571 9.89 -8.87 -30.00
N PRO A 572 9.33 -9.87 -30.71
CA PRO A 572 8.31 -9.62 -31.75
C PRO A 572 7.04 -8.94 -31.23
N ARG A 573 6.73 -9.03 -29.92
CA ARG A 573 5.61 -8.29 -29.29
C ARG A 573 5.79 -6.77 -29.37
N LEU A 574 7.01 -6.30 -29.59
CA LEU A 574 7.41 -4.89 -29.64
C LEU A 574 7.43 -4.33 -31.05
N ALA A 575 7.32 -5.15 -32.10
CA ALA A 575 7.41 -4.72 -33.50
C ALA A 575 6.37 -3.67 -33.93
N LYS A 576 5.29 -3.49 -33.14
CA LYS A 576 4.25 -2.46 -33.34
C LYS A 576 4.53 -1.14 -32.61
N THR A 577 5.57 -1.07 -31.78
CA THR A 577 5.92 0.12 -30.99
C THR A 577 6.62 1.15 -31.86
N ARG A 578 6.18 2.41 -31.82
CA ARG A 578 6.86 3.51 -32.53
C ARG A 578 8.08 3.96 -31.73
N ALA A 579 9.15 4.40 -32.40
CA ALA A 579 10.39 4.87 -31.76
C ALA A 579 10.19 6.02 -30.75
N PHE A 580 9.11 6.80 -30.90
CA PHE A 580 8.72 7.90 -30.00
C PHE A 580 7.34 7.70 -29.38
N ASP A 581 6.93 6.44 -29.14
CA ASP A 581 5.69 6.15 -28.42
C ASP A 581 5.76 6.68 -26.97
N ALA A 582 4.76 7.45 -26.54
CA ALA A 582 4.70 8.04 -25.21
C ALA A 582 4.59 6.96 -24.11
N CYS A 583 3.92 5.85 -24.39
CA CYS A 583 3.74 4.74 -23.46
C CYS A 583 5.01 3.89 -23.32
N GLY A 584 5.72 3.67 -24.43
CA GLY A 584 6.88 2.78 -24.54
C GLY A 584 6.54 1.30 -24.81
N PHE A 585 5.26 1.00 -25.02
CA PHE A 585 4.73 -0.34 -25.33
C PHE A 585 3.37 -0.19 -26.04
N PRO A 586 2.96 -1.16 -26.89
CA PRO A 586 1.70 -1.07 -27.63
C PRO A 586 0.49 -1.22 -26.69
N ALA A 587 -0.20 -0.11 -26.40
CA ALA A 587 -1.29 0.00 -25.43
C ALA A 587 -2.43 -1.02 -25.58
N PHE A 588 -2.74 -1.43 -26.82
CA PHE A 588 -3.80 -2.41 -27.15
C PHE A 588 -3.36 -3.88 -27.07
N SER A 589 -2.11 -4.18 -26.70
CA SER A 589 -1.59 -5.54 -26.66
C SER A 589 -1.84 -6.22 -25.30
N SER A 590 -2.52 -7.35 -25.32
CA SER A 590 -2.81 -8.19 -24.14
C SER A 590 -1.57 -8.73 -23.43
N ALA A 591 -0.41 -8.74 -24.10
CA ALA A 591 0.87 -9.15 -23.50
C ALA A 591 1.38 -8.20 -22.40
N PHE A 592 0.79 -6.99 -22.28
CA PHE A 592 1.15 -5.98 -21.29
C PHE A 592 0.09 -5.79 -20.20
N LEU A 593 -0.83 -6.73 -20.05
CA LEU A 593 -1.97 -6.67 -19.12
C LEU A 593 -1.92 -7.83 -18.09
N PRO A 594 -2.81 -7.80 -17.07
CA PRO A 594 -3.17 -8.90 -16.16
C PRO A 594 -3.14 -10.32 -16.72
N SER A 595 -3.51 -11.28 -15.89
CA SER A 595 -4.48 -12.34 -16.25
C SER A 595 -5.72 -12.24 -15.38
N ARG A 596 -5.53 -12.10 -14.07
CA ARG A 596 -6.53 -11.68 -13.10
C ARG A 596 -6.01 -10.51 -12.26
N ILE A 597 -6.91 -9.75 -11.66
CA ILE A 597 -6.57 -8.76 -10.63
C ILE A 597 -7.23 -9.17 -9.32
N VAL A 598 -6.44 -9.18 -8.25
CA VAL A 598 -6.96 -9.27 -6.88
C VAL A 598 -6.98 -7.85 -6.33
N ILE A 599 -8.15 -7.36 -5.90
CA ILE A 599 -8.28 -6.05 -5.26
C ILE A 599 -8.40 -6.26 -3.75
N VAL A 600 -7.73 -5.43 -2.96
CA VAL A 600 -7.81 -5.43 -1.49
C VAL A 600 -7.89 -4.01 -0.94
N GLY A 601 -8.19 -3.86 0.35
CA GLY A 601 -8.25 -2.57 1.03
C GLY A 601 -9.67 -1.99 1.14
N GLU A 602 -9.81 -0.93 1.94
CA GLU A 602 -11.12 -0.39 2.30
C GLU A 602 -11.86 0.23 1.09
N ALA A 603 -11.15 0.92 0.19
CA ALA A 603 -11.75 1.56 -0.99
C ALA A 603 -12.16 0.58 -2.09
N ALA A 604 -11.76 -0.69 -2.01
CA ALA A 604 -12.19 -1.77 -2.91
C ALA A 604 -13.70 -2.10 -2.78
N GLN A 605 -14.34 -1.67 -1.68
CA GLN A 605 -15.79 -1.79 -1.46
C GLN A 605 -16.62 -0.96 -2.45
N ASN A 606 -16.04 0.04 -3.11
CA ASN A 606 -16.74 0.85 -4.10
C ASN A 606 -16.84 0.10 -5.45
N PRO A 607 -18.04 -0.32 -5.90
CA PRO A 607 -18.18 -1.12 -7.13
C PRO A 607 -17.74 -0.36 -8.39
N ALA A 608 -17.87 0.97 -8.42
CA ALA A 608 -17.40 1.77 -9.55
C ALA A 608 -15.87 1.73 -9.68
N MET A 609 -15.15 1.65 -8.55
CA MET A 609 -13.69 1.50 -8.53
C MET A 609 -13.27 0.12 -9.06
N SER A 610 -13.90 -0.95 -8.58
CA SER A 610 -13.60 -2.32 -9.02
C SER A 610 -13.92 -2.54 -10.50
N SER A 611 -15.03 -1.97 -10.98
CA SER A 611 -15.38 -1.95 -12.42
C SER A 611 -14.34 -1.19 -13.27
N LEU A 612 -13.93 0.01 -12.84
CA LEU A 612 -12.89 0.79 -13.52
C LEU A 612 -11.55 0.06 -13.59
N ILE A 613 -11.13 -0.60 -12.50
CA ILE A 613 -9.89 -1.38 -12.47
C ILE A 613 -9.98 -2.58 -13.41
N SER A 614 -11.08 -3.33 -13.37
CA SER A 614 -11.29 -4.47 -14.25
C SER A 614 -11.19 -4.06 -15.73
N THR A 615 -11.98 -3.06 -16.11
CA THR A 615 -12.09 -2.54 -17.48
C THR A 615 -10.79 -1.91 -17.98
N ILE A 616 -10.13 -1.04 -17.21
CA ILE A 616 -8.90 -0.39 -17.67
C ILE A 616 -7.78 -1.42 -17.89
N PHE A 617 -7.65 -2.44 -17.04
CA PHE A 617 -6.62 -3.48 -17.18
C PHE A 617 -7.02 -4.68 -18.08
N ASP A 618 -8.23 -4.71 -18.63
CA ASP A 618 -8.83 -5.84 -19.34
C ASP A 618 -8.79 -7.18 -18.55
N ALA A 619 -8.96 -7.14 -17.24
CA ALA A 619 -8.79 -8.31 -16.37
C ALA A 619 -10.02 -8.48 -15.46
N PRO A 620 -10.53 -9.71 -15.25
CA PRO A 620 -11.51 -9.96 -14.19
C PRO A 620 -10.91 -9.55 -12.83
N ALA A 621 -11.71 -8.85 -12.04
CA ALA A 621 -11.33 -8.33 -10.74
C ALA A 621 -12.02 -9.11 -9.63
N PHE A 622 -11.22 -9.59 -8.69
CA PHE A 622 -11.63 -10.47 -7.59
C PHE A 622 -11.33 -9.85 -6.22
N LEU A 623 -12.15 -10.14 -5.21
CA LEU A 623 -11.85 -9.91 -3.80
C LEU A 623 -11.50 -11.24 -3.11
N PRO A 624 -10.54 -11.27 -2.18
CA PRO A 624 -10.27 -12.46 -1.37
C PRO A 624 -11.33 -12.68 -0.28
N LEU A 625 -11.81 -13.92 -0.16
CA LEU A 625 -12.86 -14.32 0.79
C LEU A 625 -12.50 -13.97 2.25
N ALA A 626 -11.23 -14.16 2.62
CA ALA A 626 -10.73 -13.98 3.97
C ALA A 626 -10.68 -12.53 4.47
N SER A 627 -10.89 -11.53 3.60
CA SER A 627 -10.98 -10.12 3.99
C SER A 627 -12.37 -9.69 4.49
N GLY A 628 -13.38 -10.57 4.44
CA GLY A 628 -14.72 -10.25 4.96
C GLY A 628 -15.49 -9.19 4.15
N LEU A 629 -15.10 -8.95 2.90
CA LEU A 629 -15.63 -7.86 2.07
C LEU A 629 -16.89 -8.23 1.24
N LYS A 630 -17.49 -9.42 1.46
CA LYS A 630 -18.56 -9.99 0.62
C LYS A 630 -19.80 -9.09 0.46
N SER A 631 -20.31 -8.50 1.55
CA SER A 631 -21.65 -7.90 1.60
C SER A 631 -21.86 -6.66 0.71
N LEU A 632 -20.88 -5.75 0.64
CA LEU A 632 -21.05 -4.43 -0.03
C LEU A 632 -20.64 -4.41 -1.50
N ALA A 633 -19.64 -5.19 -1.90
CA ALA A 633 -19.03 -5.08 -3.22
C ALA A 633 -19.85 -5.74 -4.35
N THR A 634 -20.70 -6.72 -4.01
CA THR A 634 -21.51 -7.51 -4.97
C THR A 634 -22.89 -6.92 -5.24
N GLY A 635 -23.29 -5.86 -4.52
CA GLY A 635 -24.58 -5.19 -4.70
C GLY A 635 -25.82 -5.99 -4.25
N GLN A 636 -25.65 -7.16 -3.63
CA GLN A 636 -26.76 -8.01 -3.15
C GLN A 636 -27.38 -7.49 -1.84
N ALA A 637 -28.08 -6.36 -1.91
CA ALA A 637 -28.83 -5.76 -0.79
C ALA A 637 -30.09 -6.54 -0.36
N GLY A 638 -30.10 -7.88 -0.50
CA GLY A 638 -31.31 -8.71 -0.42
C GLY A 638 -31.40 -9.71 0.75
N GLN A 639 -30.29 -10.04 1.42
CA GLN A 639 -30.26 -11.07 2.49
C GLN A 639 -29.32 -10.73 3.67
N GLY A 640 -28.76 -9.51 3.72
CA GLY A 640 -27.67 -9.15 4.64
C GLY A 640 -28.04 -8.94 6.12
N GLU A 641 -29.31 -8.74 6.47
CA GLU A 641 -29.71 -8.37 7.85
C GLU A 641 -29.32 -9.42 8.90
N GLN A 642 -29.26 -10.72 8.54
CA GLN A 642 -28.83 -11.78 9.46
C GLN A 642 -27.30 -11.96 9.56
N GLU A 643 -26.52 -11.49 8.58
CA GLU A 643 -25.04 -11.51 8.68
C GLU A 643 -24.53 -10.27 9.41
N GLU A 644 -25.11 -9.09 9.17
CA GLU A 644 -24.76 -7.87 9.91
C GLU A 644 -25.13 -7.98 11.40
N GLU A 645 -26.29 -8.55 11.77
CA GLU A 645 -26.59 -8.84 13.18
C GLU A 645 -25.58 -9.82 13.81
N ARG A 646 -25.07 -10.80 13.05
CA ARG A 646 -24.08 -11.76 13.56
C ARG A 646 -22.70 -11.14 13.76
N ASP A 647 -22.24 -10.25 12.89
CA ASP A 647 -20.97 -9.54 13.07
C ASP A 647 -21.05 -8.51 14.22
N VAL A 648 -22.19 -7.81 14.36
CA VAL A 648 -22.44 -6.88 15.47
C VAL A 648 -22.54 -7.60 16.83
N LEU A 649 -23.17 -8.78 16.89
CA LEU A 649 -23.21 -9.62 18.09
C LEU A 649 -21.89 -10.38 18.35
N GLY A 650 -21.04 -10.54 17.33
CA GLY A 650 -19.77 -11.28 17.38
C GLY A 650 -18.52 -10.42 17.62
N GLY A 651 -18.61 -9.09 17.53
CA GLY A 651 -17.50 -8.17 17.78
C GLY A 651 -16.38 -8.17 16.73
N ARG A 652 -16.61 -8.80 15.57
CA ARG A 652 -15.64 -8.84 14.48
C ARG A 652 -15.61 -7.51 13.73
N LYS A 653 -14.47 -6.81 13.81
CA LYS A 653 -14.18 -5.64 12.98
C LYS A 653 -13.50 -6.09 11.68
N LYS A 654 -13.67 -5.31 10.60
CA LYS A 654 -13.00 -5.56 9.30
C LYS A 654 -11.48 -5.59 9.47
N THR A 655 -10.81 -6.55 8.83
CA THR A 655 -9.35 -6.75 8.91
C THR A 655 -8.59 -6.05 7.78
N SER A 656 -7.41 -5.52 8.09
CA SER A 656 -6.45 -5.02 7.11
C SER A 656 -5.83 -6.18 6.30
N ALA A 657 -5.59 -5.96 5.01
CA ALA A 657 -4.91 -6.94 4.16
C ALA A 657 -3.45 -7.17 4.58
N ALA A 658 -2.78 -6.13 5.10
CA ALA A 658 -1.45 -6.23 5.68
C ALA A 658 -1.46 -7.11 6.94
N ALA A 659 -2.43 -6.90 7.84
CA ALA A 659 -2.63 -7.74 9.02
C ALA A 659 -2.88 -9.21 8.65
N LEU A 660 -3.71 -9.50 7.63
CA LEU A 660 -3.97 -10.86 7.17
C LEU A 660 -2.69 -11.54 6.63
N GLY A 661 -1.93 -10.86 5.77
CA GLY A 661 -0.69 -11.41 5.22
C GLY A 661 0.39 -11.64 6.28
N ALA A 662 0.53 -10.77 7.28
CA ALA A 662 1.39 -11.02 8.44
C ALA A 662 0.88 -12.19 9.30
N GLY A 663 -0.45 -12.38 9.42
CA GLY A 663 -1.03 -13.53 10.12
C GLY A 663 -0.73 -14.85 9.40
N TYR A 664 -0.79 -14.86 8.07
CA TYR A 664 -0.38 -16.01 7.26
C TYR A 664 1.13 -16.27 7.36
N LYS A 665 1.97 -15.21 7.44
CA LYS A 665 3.41 -15.33 7.70
C LYS A 665 3.69 -16.02 9.05
N ALA A 666 2.98 -15.63 10.12
CA ALA A 666 3.07 -16.28 11.43
C ALA A 666 2.63 -17.76 11.39
N ALA A 667 1.51 -18.06 10.73
CA ALA A 667 1.02 -19.43 10.59
C ALA A 667 1.99 -20.33 9.80
N TRP A 668 2.60 -19.79 8.75
CA TRP A 668 3.60 -20.47 7.94
C TRP A 668 4.89 -20.73 8.72
N ALA A 669 5.43 -19.73 9.43
CA ALA A 669 6.60 -19.87 10.29
C ALA A 669 6.38 -20.94 11.38
N PHE A 670 5.20 -20.94 12.02
CA PHE A 670 4.82 -22.00 12.96
C PHE A 670 4.75 -23.39 12.30
N SER A 671 4.13 -23.52 11.13
CA SER A 671 4.07 -24.80 10.41
C SER A 671 5.47 -25.33 10.06
N ARG A 672 6.41 -24.45 9.70
CA ARG A 672 7.81 -24.80 9.42
C ARG A 672 8.55 -25.26 10.68
N SER A 673 8.48 -24.51 11.79
CA SER A 673 9.09 -24.90 13.06
C SER A 673 8.50 -26.21 13.61
N ALA A 674 7.16 -26.36 13.59
CA ALA A 674 6.47 -27.52 14.16
C ALA A 674 6.65 -28.82 13.35
N LYS A 675 6.72 -28.76 12.01
CA LYS A 675 6.91 -29.95 11.15
C LYS A 675 8.37 -30.23 10.82
N GLY A 676 9.27 -29.25 11.00
CA GLY A 676 10.66 -29.33 10.53
C GLY A 676 10.80 -29.33 9.00
N ASP A 677 9.72 -28.99 8.28
CA ASP A 677 9.63 -29.06 6.82
C ASP A 677 9.76 -27.66 6.19
N ARG A 678 10.36 -27.58 5.00
CA ARG A 678 10.66 -26.32 4.29
C ARG A 678 9.62 -26.00 3.22
N THR A 679 8.33 -26.24 3.51
CA THR A 679 7.24 -26.00 2.55
C THR A 679 7.19 -24.53 2.08
N PRO A 680 7.20 -24.26 0.76
CA PRO A 680 6.97 -22.92 0.21
C PRO A 680 5.73 -22.22 0.78
N PHE A 681 5.82 -20.92 1.06
CA PHE A 681 4.69 -20.12 1.54
C PHE A 681 3.48 -20.23 0.59
N ARG A 682 3.75 -20.23 -0.72
CA ARG A 682 2.73 -20.32 -1.75
C ARG A 682 1.94 -21.64 -1.71
N GLN A 683 2.63 -22.76 -1.47
CA GLN A 683 2.01 -24.07 -1.35
C GLN A 683 1.21 -24.18 -0.04
N PHE A 684 1.76 -23.65 1.06
CA PHE A 684 1.08 -23.59 2.37
C PHE A 684 -0.25 -22.81 2.29
N LEU A 685 -0.23 -21.59 1.76
CA LEU A 685 -1.42 -20.76 1.66
C LEU A 685 -2.43 -21.30 0.62
N GLY A 686 -1.94 -21.81 -0.51
CA GLY A 686 -2.78 -22.45 -1.53
C GLY A 686 -3.56 -23.64 -0.97
N ALA A 687 -2.88 -24.56 -0.28
CA ALA A 687 -3.53 -25.72 0.32
C ALA A 687 -4.59 -25.35 1.39
N ALA A 688 -4.37 -24.27 2.14
CA ALA A 688 -5.35 -23.76 3.10
C ALA A 688 -6.58 -23.16 2.41
N ILE A 689 -6.39 -22.41 1.33
CA ILE A 689 -7.45 -21.84 0.49
C ILE A 689 -8.28 -22.95 -0.19
N ASP A 690 -7.62 -23.95 -0.77
CA ASP A 690 -8.31 -25.09 -1.40
C ASP A 690 -9.12 -25.90 -0.38
N ALA A 691 -8.61 -26.07 0.85
CA ALA A 691 -9.33 -26.71 1.95
C ALA A 691 -10.57 -25.90 2.39
N GLN A 692 -10.49 -24.56 2.44
CA GLN A 692 -11.64 -23.71 2.72
C GLN A 692 -12.72 -23.84 1.63
N ALA A 693 -12.33 -23.78 0.34
CA ALA A 693 -13.26 -23.91 -0.77
C ALA A 693 -13.94 -25.30 -0.84
N ALA A 694 -13.21 -26.35 -0.45
CA ALA A 694 -13.78 -27.69 -0.30
C ALA A 694 -14.82 -27.78 0.85
N GLU A 695 -14.64 -27.02 1.94
CA GLU A 695 -15.62 -26.94 3.03
C GLU A 695 -16.86 -26.11 2.66
N GLU A 696 -16.70 -25.00 1.95
CA GLU A 696 -17.83 -24.21 1.42
C GLU A 696 -18.68 -25.05 0.45
N THR A 697 -18.05 -25.68 -0.56
CA THR A 697 -18.77 -26.55 -1.52
C THR A 697 -19.43 -27.78 -0.87
N ALA A 698 -18.79 -28.40 0.13
CA ALA A 698 -19.43 -29.48 0.90
C ALA A 698 -20.65 -29.00 1.70
N SER A 699 -20.62 -27.76 2.21
CA SER A 699 -21.72 -27.16 2.96
C SER A 699 -22.91 -26.83 2.06
N GLU A 700 -22.69 -26.25 0.88
CA GLU A 700 -23.74 -25.99 -0.12
C GLU A 700 -24.42 -27.28 -0.63
N VAL A 701 -23.65 -28.36 -0.79
CA VAL A 701 -24.21 -29.69 -1.13
C VAL A 701 -25.02 -30.25 0.04
N GLY A 702 -24.57 -30.03 1.28
CA GLY A 702 -25.32 -30.39 2.50
C GLY A 702 -26.67 -29.67 2.59
N GLU A 703 -26.71 -28.35 2.42
CA GLU A 703 -27.96 -27.58 2.43
C GLU A 703 -28.91 -28.00 1.29
N LYS A 704 -28.40 -28.24 0.07
CA LYS A 704 -29.23 -28.76 -1.04
C LYS A 704 -29.84 -30.12 -0.71
N VAL A 705 -29.10 -31.02 -0.07
CA VAL A 705 -29.60 -32.33 0.36
C VAL A 705 -30.61 -32.21 1.52
N GLU A 706 -30.43 -31.28 2.47
CA GLU A 706 -31.45 -31.02 3.50
C GLU A 706 -32.74 -30.37 2.92
N TYR A 707 -32.62 -29.56 1.87
CA TYR A 707 -33.78 -28.97 1.19
C TYR A 707 -34.58 -30.01 0.38
N GLU A 708 -33.90 -30.91 -0.34
CA GLU A 708 -34.54 -32.07 -0.98
C GLU A 708 -35.12 -33.05 0.05
N GLY A 709 -34.47 -33.19 1.23
CA GLY A 709 -34.94 -34.00 2.35
C GLY A 709 -36.19 -33.49 3.07
N ARG A 710 -36.63 -32.25 2.82
CA ARG A 710 -37.82 -31.64 3.46
C ARG A 710 -38.99 -31.32 2.52
N SER A 711 -38.85 -31.48 1.21
CA SER A 711 -39.91 -31.18 0.23
C SER A 711 -40.67 -32.44 -0.24
N ALA A 712 -41.44 -33.06 0.66
CA ALA A 712 -42.30 -34.20 0.33
C ALA A 712 -43.75 -34.11 0.87
N THR A 713 -44.20 -32.93 1.33
CA THR A 713 -45.64 -32.59 1.50
C THR A 713 -45.82 -31.08 1.51
N GLY A 714 -46.24 -30.49 0.39
CA GLY A 714 -46.49 -29.04 0.28
C GLY A 714 -47.20 -28.69 -1.03
N THR A 715 -48.51 -28.45 -0.96
CA THR A 715 -49.38 -28.22 -2.12
C THR A 715 -48.99 -26.97 -2.90
N PHE A 716 -48.89 -27.08 -4.24
CA PHE A 716 -48.74 -25.94 -5.14
C PHE A 716 -49.90 -24.94 -4.95
N ALA A 717 -49.57 -23.68 -4.62
CA ALA A 717 -50.51 -22.56 -4.64
C ALA A 717 -49.85 -21.37 -5.34
N SER A 718 -50.37 -21.01 -6.51
CA SER A 718 -49.94 -19.85 -7.29
C SER A 718 -50.57 -18.56 -6.74
N SER A 719 -49.75 -17.54 -6.50
CA SER A 719 -50.15 -16.13 -6.40
C SER A 719 -49.11 -15.29 -7.15
N SER A 720 -49.39 -14.69 -8.32
CA SER A 720 -50.37 -13.62 -8.59
C SER A 720 -50.05 -12.34 -7.82
N PHE A 721 -49.31 -11.45 -8.49
CA PHE A 721 -49.03 -10.09 -8.04
C PHE A 721 -50.34 -9.32 -7.74
N ALA A 722 -50.42 -8.75 -6.54
CA ALA A 722 -51.55 -7.93 -6.12
C ALA A 722 -51.18 -6.44 -6.18
N SER A 723 -51.85 -5.70 -7.07
CA SER A 723 -51.84 -4.24 -7.10
C SER A 723 -52.65 -3.69 -5.93
N GLY A 724 -52.12 -2.73 -5.17
CA GLY A 724 -52.84 -2.05 -4.09
C GLY A 724 -52.46 -0.57 -4.01
N SER A 725 -53.43 0.32 -3.85
CA SER A 725 -53.22 1.77 -3.89
C SER A 725 -53.92 2.54 -2.78
N SER A 726 -53.31 3.68 -2.43
CA SER A 726 -53.91 4.94 -1.95
C SER A 726 -54.14 5.20 -0.45
N ALA A 727 -53.59 6.35 -0.01
CA ALA A 727 -54.21 7.40 0.80
C ALA A 727 -53.44 8.72 0.48
N SER A 728 -54.00 9.70 -0.27
CA SER A 728 -54.70 10.91 0.24
C SER A 728 -53.79 11.84 1.09
N ALA A 729 -53.56 13.14 0.82
CA ALA A 729 -54.08 14.15 -0.14
C ALA A 729 -53.14 15.41 -0.12
N PRO A 730 -53.54 16.66 -0.49
CA PRO A 730 -54.09 17.20 -1.74
C PRO A 730 -53.10 18.17 -2.48
N PRO A 731 -53.38 18.63 -3.72
CA PRO A 731 -52.49 19.51 -4.51
C PRO A 731 -52.89 21.01 -4.51
N PRO A 732 -51.95 21.93 -4.80
CA PRO A 732 -52.27 23.26 -5.34
C PRO A 732 -51.68 23.52 -6.74
N SER A 733 -52.60 23.68 -7.70
CA SER A 733 -52.68 24.77 -8.69
C SER A 733 -51.46 25.22 -9.52
N ILE A 734 -51.63 25.06 -10.84
CA ILE A 734 -50.96 25.81 -11.91
C ILE A 734 -51.19 27.32 -11.76
N LEU A 735 -50.13 28.13 -11.95
CA LEU A 735 -50.26 29.48 -12.53
C LEU A 735 -49.24 29.69 -13.65
N SER A 736 -49.78 30.01 -14.83
CA SER A 736 -49.05 30.46 -16.02
C SER A 736 -48.66 31.94 -15.90
N LEU A 737 -47.64 32.36 -16.66
CA LEU A 737 -47.46 33.67 -17.34
C LEU A 737 -46.08 33.59 -18.05
N THR A 738 -45.99 33.30 -19.37
CA THR A 738 -45.93 34.27 -20.50
C THR A 738 -44.83 35.34 -20.37
N SER A 739 -44.05 35.73 -21.39
CA SER A 739 -43.96 35.39 -22.83
C SER A 739 -42.77 36.16 -23.47
N GLN A 740 -42.61 36.09 -24.80
CA GLN A 740 -41.68 36.86 -25.67
C GLN A 740 -40.24 36.32 -25.78
N SER A 741 -39.56 36.35 -26.94
CA SER A 741 -40.01 36.45 -28.35
C SER A 741 -38.83 36.16 -29.31
N THR A 742 -39.07 35.42 -30.40
CA THR A 742 -38.12 35.23 -31.52
C THR A 742 -37.97 36.49 -32.38
N PRO A 743 -36.80 36.73 -33.01
CA PRO A 743 -36.59 36.40 -34.45
C PRO A 743 -35.12 35.98 -34.78
N ARG A 744 -34.70 35.55 -36.00
CA ARG A 744 -35.39 35.21 -37.27
C ARG A 744 -34.62 34.16 -38.09
N THR A 745 -35.39 33.28 -38.73
CA THR A 745 -35.16 32.43 -39.92
C THR A 745 -34.25 32.93 -41.06
N SER A 746 -33.58 31.99 -41.76
CA SER A 746 -33.52 31.95 -43.23
C SER A 746 -33.67 30.50 -43.74
N HIS A 747 -34.46 30.32 -44.81
CA HIS A 747 -34.86 29.01 -45.37
C HIS A 747 -34.04 28.59 -46.59
N ALA A 748 -33.98 27.30 -46.85
CA ALA A 748 -34.00 26.72 -48.20
C ALA A 748 -34.97 25.52 -48.21
N ALA A 749 -35.86 25.46 -49.21
CA ALA A 749 -36.74 24.33 -49.53
C ALA A 749 -36.21 23.61 -50.79
N GLY A 750 -36.68 22.44 -51.25
CA GLY A 750 -37.66 21.43 -50.78
C GLY A 750 -37.16 20.04 -51.24
N GLU A 751 -37.93 18.97 -51.44
CA GLU A 751 -39.39 18.72 -51.41
C GLU A 751 -39.67 17.32 -50.83
N ALA A 752 -40.94 16.97 -50.63
CA ALA A 752 -41.39 15.82 -49.83
C ALA A 752 -41.42 14.47 -50.59
N LEU A 753 -41.40 13.37 -49.82
CA LEU A 753 -42.34 12.24 -49.98
C LEU A 753 -42.43 11.39 -48.69
N GLU A 754 -43.53 10.68 -48.54
CA GLU A 754 -44.10 10.24 -47.26
C GLU A 754 -43.56 8.89 -46.75
N HIS A 755 -43.47 8.71 -45.43
CA HIS A 755 -43.94 7.49 -44.73
C HIS A 755 -44.03 7.72 -43.21
N GLU A 756 -45.25 7.83 -42.67
CA GLU A 756 -45.48 7.63 -41.24
C GLU A 756 -45.36 6.13 -40.93
N GLN A 757 -44.32 5.73 -40.19
CA GLN A 757 -44.33 4.47 -39.45
C GLN A 757 -43.99 4.72 -37.99
N THR A 758 -45.01 4.57 -37.16
CA THR A 758 -44.92 4.60 -35.71
C THR A 758 -44.01 3.48 -35.25
N TYR A 759 -42.80 3.79 -34.78
CA TYR A 759 -41.92 2.79 -34.18
C TYR A 759 -42.51 2.31 -32.86
N ARG A 760 -43.24 1.19 -32.92
CA ARG A 760 -43.49 0.35 -31.74
C ARG A 760 -42.17 -0.27 -31.34
N PHE A 761 -41.76 -0.04 -30.09
CA PHE A 761 -40.63 -0.72 -29.49
C PHE A 761 -41.05 -2.18 -29.21
N GLU A 762 -40.85 -3.07 -30.18
CA GLU A 762 -41.22 -4.48 -30.03
C GLU A 762 -40.27 -5.19 -29.07
N ALA A 763 -40.84 -6.02 -28.19
CA ALA A 763 -40.14 -6.74 -27.14
C ALA A 763 -39.34 -7.95 -27.68
N GLN A 764 -38.36 -7.70 -28.54
CA GLN A 764 -37.43 -8.70 -29.06
C GLN A 764 -36.04 -8.61 -28.41
N THR A 765 -35.59 -7.43 -27.97
CA THR A 765 -34.28 -7.24 -27.31
C THR A 765 -34.16 -8.02 -26.00
N SER A 766 -35.23 -8.16 -25.22
CA SER A 766 -35.17 -8.90 -23.94
C SER A 766 -34.82 -10.39 -24.09
N ARG A 767 -35.11 -11.01 -25.25
CA ARG A 767 -34.78 -12.44 -25.47
C ARG A 767 -33.33 -12.68 -25.86
N GLU A 768 -32.72 -11.77 -26.62
CA GLU A 768 -31.29 -11.87 -26.94
C GLU A 768 -30.43 -11.66 -25.69
N TRP A 769 -30.86 -10.77 -24.79
CA TRP A 769 -30.20 -10.56 -23.49
C TRP A 769 -30.35 -11.79 -22.58
N GLU A 770 -31.54 -12.39 -22.49
CA GLU A 770 -31.75 -13.65 -21.75
C GLU A 770 -31.00 -14.86 -22.34
N GLU A 771 -30.69 -14.89 -23.64
CA GLU A 771 -29.87 -15.95 -24.26
C GLU A 771 -28.36 -15.68 -24.14
N GLU A 772 -27.90 -14.42 -24.09
CA GLU A 772 -26.50 -14.09 -23.76
C GLU A 772 -26.18 -14.27 -22.27
N ASP A 773 -27.12 -14.02 -21.35
CA ASP A 773 -26.99 -14.42 -19.94
C ASP A 773 -26.86 -15.95 -19.81
N LYS A 774 -27.62 -16.73 -20.58
CA LYS A 774 -27.52 -18.21 -20.60
C LYS A 774 -26.27 -18.75 -21.29
N ARG A 775 -25.53 -17.94 -22.05
CA ARG A 775 -24.22 -18.30 -22.63
C ARG A 775 -23.05 -17.95 -21.72
N ARG A 776 -23.28 -17.15 -20.67
CA ARG A 776 -22.31 -16.92 -19.60
C ARG A 776 -22.29 -18.11 -18.64
N ASN A 777 -21.72 -19.22 -19.11
CA ASN A 777 -21.04 -20.17 -18.23
C ASN A 777 -19.86 -19.41 -17.61
N LEU A 778 -20.12 -18.66 -16.54
CA LEU A 778 -19.08 -18.21 -15.64
C LEU A 778 -18.40 -19.48 -15.12
N GLU A 779 -17.11 -19.61 -15.37
CA GLU A 779 -16.30 -20.62 -14.67
C GLU A 779 -16.48 -20.37 -13.15
N PRO A 780 -16.58 -21.43 -12.33
CA PRO A 780 -16.71 -21.25 -10.89
C PRO A 780 -15.56 -20.39 -10.38
N ASP A 781 -15.87 -19.48 -9.45
CA ASP A 781 -14.89 -18.54 -8.92
C ASP A 781 -13.65 -19.29 -8.40
N PRO A 782 -12.43 -18.80 -8.66
CA PRO A 782 -11.22 -19.46 -8.18
C PRO A 782 -11.26 -19.61 -6.65
N PRO A 783 -10.73 -20.70 -6.09
CA PRO A 783 -10.79 -20.93 -4.65
C PRO A 783 -10.13 -19.76 -3.90
N GLY A 784 -10.77 -19.31 -2.82
CA GLY A 784 -10.32 -18.16 -2.04
C GLY A 784 -10.71 -16.79 -2.60
N LEU A 785 -11.33 -16.70 -3.78
CA LEU A 785 -11.71 -15.45 -4.45
C LEU A 785 -13.22 -15.36 -4.71
N THR A 786 -13.73 -14.14 -4.85
CA THR A 786 -15.07 -13.83 -5.35
C THR A 786 -14.96 -12.83 -6.50
N LEU A 787 -15.63 -13.09 -7.63
CA LEU A 787 -15.69 -12.17 -8.76
C LEU A 787 -16.53 -10.93 -8.41
N VAL A 788 -15.96 -9.75 -8.61
CA VAL A 788 -16.63 -8.46 -8.31
C VAL A 788 -16.86 -7.62 -9.57
N ALA A 789 -15.95 -7.69 -10.54
CA ALA A 789 -16.16 -7.01 -11.82
C ALA A 789 -15.55 -7.78 -13.00
N MET A 790 -16.24 -7.69 -14.14
CA MET A 790 -15.78 -8.15 -15.44
C MET A 790 -15.44 -6.95 -16.33
N PRO A 791 -14.42 -7.05 -17.20
CA PRO A 791 -13.97 -5.93 -18.01
C PRO A 791 -14.92 -5.65 -19.18
N ASP A 792 -15.36 -4.40 -19.33
CA ASP A 792 -16.02 -3.93 -20.55
C ASP A 792 -14.98 -3.78 -21.68
N LYS A 793 -15.22 -4.47 -22.80
CA LYS A 793 -14.27 -4.51 -23.93
C LYS A 793 -14.27 -3.23 -24.77
N ASP A 794 -15.36 -2.47 -24.80
CA ASP A 794 -15.45 -1.24 -25.59
C ASP A 794 -14.95 -0.04 -24.78
N GLU A 795 -15.26 0.03 -23.49
CA GLU A 795 -14.60 0.99 -22.58
C GLU A 795 -13.09 0.71 -22.48
N TRP A 796 -12.65 -0.56 -22.44
CA TRP A 796 -11.21 -0.88 -22.50
C TRP A 796 -10.53 -0.31 -23.75
N ARG A 797 -11.17 -0.38 -24.94
CA ARG A 797 -10.65 0.22 -26.18
C ARG A 797 -10.52 1.72 -26.05
N TYR A 798 -11.53 2.38 -25.47
CA TYR A 798 -11.52 3.82 -25.19
C TYR A 798 -10.33 4.21 -24.30
N TYR A 799 -10.20 3.59 -23.11
CA TYR A 799 -9.10 3.84 -22.17
C TYR A 799 -7.72 3.55 -22.80
N SER A 800 -7.60 2.49 -23.60
CA SER A 800 -6.39 2.16 -24.34
C SER A 800 -5.98 3.25 -25.35
N SER A 801 -6.96 3.93 -25.96
CA SER A 801 -6.73 5.06 -26.86
C SER A 801 -6.35 6.37 -26.15
N MET A 802 -6.65 6.48 -24.85
CA MET A 802 -6.32 7.65 -24.03
C MET A 802 -4.90 7.62 -23.47
N LEU A 803 -4.30 6.44 -23.29
CA LEU A 803 -2.98 6.25 -22.67
C LEU A 803 -1.86 7.15 -23.24
N PRO A 804 -1.68 7.33 -24.57
CA PRO A 804 -0.60 8.17 -25.09
C PRO A 804 -0.79 9.66 -24.76
N GLU A 805 -2.03 10.12 -24.78
CA GLU A 805 -2.40 11.52 -24.50
C GLU A 805 -2.35 11.81 -23.00
N PHE A 806 -2.78 10.86 -22.16
CA PHE A 806 -2.56 10.87 -20.71
C PHE A 806 -1.10 11.13 -20.37
N VAL A 807 -0.15 10.38 -20.98
CA VAL A 807 1.29 10.56 -20.73
C VAL A 807 1.78 11.93 -21.21
N ARG A 808 1.24 12.44 -22.33
CA ARG A 808 1.58 13.77 -22.83
C ARG A 808 1.18 14.85 -21.82
N LEU A 809 -0.03 14.75 -21.26
CA LEU A 809 -0.59 15.73 -20.32
C LEU A 809 0.01 15.62 -18.92
N GLU A 810 0.26 14.42 -18.39
CA GLU A 810 1.01 14.19 -17.14
C GLU A 810 2.40 14.84 -17.22
N ARG A 811 3.14 14.59 -18.31
CA ARG A 811 4.46 15.22 -18.55
C ARG A 811 4.37 16.74 -18.69
N SER A 812 3.26 17.26 -19.23
CA SER A 812 3.02 18.69 -19.41
C SER A 812 2.75 19.39 -18.08
N ALA A 813 1.91 18.79 -17.23
CA ALA A 813 1.62 19.24 -15.88
C ALA A 813 2.90 19.24 -15.01
N LEU A 814 3.63 18.13 -14.96
CA LEU A 814 4.85 17.99 -14.15
C LEU A 814 5.96 19.00 -14.51
N LYS A 815 6.05 19.39 -15.78
CA LYS A 815 7.04 20.37 -16.27
C LYS A 815 6.58 21.82 -16.16
N GLY A 816 5.32 22.08 -15.76
CA GLY A 816 4.76 23.43 -15.72
C GLY A 816 4.72 24.12 -17.09
N LEU A 817 4.63 23.36 -18.19
CA LEU A 817 4.79 23.86 -19.56
C LEU A 817 3.49 24.37 -20.21
N VAL A 818 2.40 24.49 -19.44
CA VAL A 818 1.07 25.00 -19.85
C VAL A 818 0.40 25.79 -18.72
#